data_AF-A0A9D6F688-F1
#
_entry.id   AF-A0A9D6F688-F1
#
_cell.length_a   1.000
_cell.length_b   1.000
_cell.length_c   1.000
_cell.angle_alpha   90.00
_cell.angle_beta   90.00
_cell.angle_gamma   90.00
#
_symmetry.space_group_name_H-M   'P 1'
#
loop_
_entity.id
_entity.type
_entity.pdbx_description
1 polymer ?
#
loop_
_entity_poly.entity_id
_entity_poly.type
_entity_poly.pdbx_seq_one_letter_code
_entity_poly.pdbx_strand_id
1 'polypeptide(L)'
;MPATSTCPTENLRFPDRPGTSREASNLLGQVLGDYRILREVGRGGMGVVYEAVQLSLGRRVALKILPPHLAQEPEALDRFRREARSAARLHHTNIVPVFEVGRDESICFFAMQFIEGQGLDQYINQMKNNIATARPASDQSAAMLGHSVTTRNHHRQAARLAEQAAQALAYAHGRGIVHRDIKPSNLLLDGNGIVWISDFGLAKSAGENLTVPGDIVGTLRYMAPERFRGEGDQRADIYALGLTLYEFLLLRPAFQATDHAQVLDEVQRTEPPRPRSVDARVPRDLETIILKAIDKDPRRRYPSAGEMAEDLRRFLADEPILARRAGVMERTARAARRNPKLAGLVALVLVLVLTLIGGAGVAAYEFHRLAAVATREADQARAATVFADAARANADKATAEAIRQTEKAHEVSGFLLGLLEETDPLALAGRGFGARKPDNYQATSLALVDRATAELKTAFVNKPAVRAALLVRTGAVYVSFGQFSKAKPLLNEALRLRQELYASDHAELAESWHQLGYFHHAQFQRALAKKHYEKALAMRRRLFGDHHPVVADSYVHLGFLTAIDDDPTASERMLRQAMEIQAKHFGKKSHEYGWTLMAYLGLHVHRGEWAKVMPLLEEGRPFLERWKGPGEAIRHAVDAAIARRLGMVELAEEKFRQSLAVGEASLGPSHRFVFIARHQLAELLHNRKSLPAAEKELRLMLTHLGQRQELDSADAANCLLHLGRVLRDQKRFAEAEKYLRQAAQVMRRKAVDLGRCLHVLGEVMSKQGALEKAEESLEEAVAARCAAKNRNYYWYGRVLEDYAVILLRLKKTEKASAALRRHVSELERFQTPDANYHFLMAKLRSRLTGLQPNNPEHAAVRLETREKAVKSLRLALAQGYKDGRPLGSLSVLRPLHDHPDFKALIAKADKDKKRK
;
A
#
# COMPACT_ATOMS: atom_id res chain seq x y z
N MET A 1 20.39 21.12 -61.70
CA MET A 1 21.09 20.62 -62.91
C MET A 1 22.32 19.84 -62.48
N PRO A 2 22.79 18.79 -63.18
CA PRO A 2 22.42 18.24 -64.51
C PRO A 2 21.63 16.90 -64.42
N ALA A 3 20.71 16.58 -65.34
CA ALA A 3 20.83 15.95 -66.68
C ALA A 3 20.87 14.40 -66.61
N THR A 4 19.73 13.71 -66.75
CA THR A 4 19.10 13.14 -67.97
C THR A 4 19.68 11.79 -68.44
N SER A 5 18.84 10.76 -68.40
CA SER A 5 18.91 9.58 -69.27
C SER A 5 17.47 9.11 -69.50
N THR A 6 16.98 9.32 -70.72
CA THR A 6 15.61 9.00 -71.20
C THR A 6 15.58 7.75 -72.08
N CYS A 7 14.40 7.11 -72.08
CA CYS A 7 13.79 6.20 -73.08
C CYS A 7 14.10 4.68 -73.03
N PRO A 8 13.21 3.81 -73.56
CA PRO A 8 11.95 4.10 -74.28
C PRO A 8 10.68 3.38 -73.77
N THR A 9 9.53 3.97 -74.06
CA THR A 9 8.21 3.32 -74.16
C THR A 9 8.10 2.63 -75.52
N GLU A 10 7.90 1.32 -75.55
CA GLU A 10 7.46 0.62 -76.77
C GLU A 10 6.31 -0.36 -76.50
N ASN A 11 5.28 -0.16 -77.32
CA ASN A 11 4.05 -0.90 -77.55
C ASN A 11 4.14 -2.42 -77.42
N LEU A 12 3.24 -3.00 -76.61
CA LEU A 12 2.86 -4.41 -76.72
C LEU A 12 1.54 -4.50 -77.52
N ARG A 13 1.65 -4.89 -78.80
CA ARG A 13 0.54 -5.38 -79.62
C ARG A 13 0.32 -6.88 -79.33
N PHE A 14 -0.93 -7.27 -79.19
CA PHE A 14 -1.38 -8.65 -79.01
C PHE A 14 -1.47 -9.39 -80.36
N PRO A 15 -1.20 -10.71 -80.43
CA PRO A 15 -1.60 -11.53 -81.55
C PRO A 15 -3.03 -12.07 -81.34
N ASP A 16 -3.95 -11.71 -82.26
CA ASP A 16 -5.27 -12.34 -82.33
C ASP A 16 -5.15 -13.78 -82.85
N ARG A 17 -5.77 -14.73 -82.15
CA ARG A 17 -6.12 -16.06 -82.69
C ARG A 17 -7.62 -16.33 -82.45
N PRO A 18 -8.36 -16.82 -83.45
CA PRO A 18 -9.80 -17.07 -83.31
C PRO A 18 -10.08 -18.49 -82.81
N GLY A 19 -11.03 -18.66 -81.89
CA GLY A 19 -11.49 -20.00 -81.50
C GLY A 19 -12.49 -20.09 -80.34
N THR A 20 -13.78 -19.98 -80.68
CA THR A 20 -14.98 -20.60 -80.04
C THR A 20 -15.35 -20.24 -78.60
N SER A 21 -16.45 -19.48 -78.50
CA SER A 21 -17.18 -19.07 -77.29
C SER A 21 -17.49 -20.21 -76.32
N ARG A 22 -17.05 -20.09 -75.06
CA ARG A 22 -17.46 -20.96 -73.94
C ARG A 22 -18.11 -20.17 -72.81
N GLU A 23 -19.35 -20.52 -72.47
CA GLU A 23 -20.04 -20.01 -71.29
C GLU A 23 -19.42 -20.56 -69.99
N ALA A 24 -19.21 -19.66 -69.02
CA ALA A 24 -18.42 -19.89 -67.81
C ALA A 24 -19.23 -20.51 -66.66
N SER A 25 -19.70 -21.76 -66.82
CA SER A 25 -20.40 -22.47 -65.74
C SER A 25 -19.66 -23.70 -65.18
N ASN A 26 -18.46 -24.05 -65.68
CA ASN A 26 -17.50 -24.85 -64.92
C ASN A 26 -16.07 -24.72 -65.48
N LEU A 27 -15.28 -23.77 -64.97
CA LEU A 27 -13.92 -23.52 -65.45
C LEU A 27 -12.90 -24.59 -65.01
N LEU A 28 -13.30 -25.56 -64.18
CA LEU A 28 -12.45 -26.64 -63.71
C LEU A 28 -11.95 -27.53 -64.86
N GLY A 29 -10.65 -27.74 -64.95
CA GLY A 29 -10.00 -28.49 -66.02
C GLY A 29 -9.85 -27.74 -67.35
N GLN A 30 -10.44 -26.55 -67.48
CA GLN A 30 -10.33 -25.72 -68.68
C GLN A 30 -8.99 -24.96 -68.71
N VAL A 31 -8.59 -24.54 -69.92
CA VAL A 31 -7.42 -23.68 -70.14
C VAL A 31 -7.93 -22.27 -70.44
N LEU A 32 -7.48 -21.29 -69.67
CA LEU A 32 -7.72 -19.86 -69.84
C LEU A 32 -6.39 -19.18 -70.19
N GLY A 33 -6.22 -18.72 -71.43
CA GLY A 33 -4.92 -18.28 -71.95
C GLY A 33 -3.84 -19.37 -71.81
N ASP A 34 -2.81 -19.10 -71.01
CA ASP A 34 -1.70 -20.01 -70.69
C ASP A 34 -1.92 -20.82 -69.40
N TYR A 35 -3.11 -20.78 -68.80
CA TYR A 35 -3.38 -21.33 -67.46
C TYR A 35 -4.41 -22.45 -67.47
N ARG A 36 -4.01 -23.66 -67.06
CA ARG A 36 -4.94 -24.76 -66.81
C ARG A 36 -5.47 -24.70 -65.38
N ILE A 37 -6.77 -24.52 -65.24
CA ILE A 37 -7.45 -24.41 -63.93
C ILE A 37 -7.60 -25.80 -63.30
N LEU A 38 -7.13 -25.94 -62.06
CA LEU A 38 -7.15 -27.19 -61.30
C LEU A 38 -8.36 -27.26 -60.36
N ARG A 39 -8.50 -26.27 -59.47
CA ARG A 39 -9.55 -26.24 -58.44
C ARG A 39 -9.85 -24.81 -57.97
N GLU A 40 -11.04 -24.60 -57.43
CA GLU A 40 -11.38 -23.37 -56.71
C GLU A 40 -10.64 -23.36 -55.35
N VAL A 41 -10.01 -22.23 -55.03
CA VAL A 41 -9.28 -22.00 -53.76
C VAL A 41 -10.12 -21.17 -52.82
N GLY A 42 -10.86 -20.19 -53.36
CA GLY A 42 -11.76 -19.35 -52.59
C GLY A 42 -12.58 -18.41 -53.48
N ARG A 43 -13.67 -17.91 -52.92
CA ARG A 43 -14.61 -17.00 -53.59
C ARG A 43 -14.92 -15.84 -52.66
N GLY A 44 -14.92 -14.62 -53.20
CA GLY A 44 -15.26 -13.40 -52.45
C GLY A 44 -15.90 -12.34 -53.33
N GLY A 45 -16.20 -11.18 -52.74
CA GLY A 45 -16.98 -10.11 -53.40
C GLY A 45 -16.33 -9.42 -54.61
N MET A 46 -15.06 -9.69 -54.91
CA MET A 46 -14.35 -9.13 -56.09
C MET A 46 -13.92 -10.22 -57.10
N GLY A 47 -14.27 -11.48 -56.85
CA GLY A 47 -14.09 -12.58 -57.79
C GLY A 47 -13.74 -13.93 -57.17
N VAL A 48 -13.43 -14.88 -58.04
CA VAL A 48 -13.11 -16.27 -57.67
C VAL A 48 -11.63 -16.52 -57.89
N VAL A 49 -10.96 -17.10 -56.89
CA VAL A 49 -9.54 -17.48 -56.96
C VAL A 49 -9.45 -18.97 -57.23
N TYR A 50 -8.79 -19.34 -58.32
CA TYR A 50 -8.52 -20.70 -58.71
C TYR A 50 -7.03 -21.03 -58.54
N GLU A 51 -6.73 -22.28 -58.20
CA GLU A 51 -5.40 -22.83 -58.39
C GLU A 51 -5.28 -23.25 -59.86
N ALA A 52 -4.20 -22.83 -60.52
CA ALA A 52 -3.94 -23.17 -61.91
C ALA A 52 -2.46 -23.50 -62.14
N VAL A 53 -2.16 -24.17 -63.25
CA VAL A 53 -0.79 -24.38 -63.73
C VAL A 53 -0.59 -23.55 -64.99
N GLN A 54 0.45 -22.71 -64.99
CA GLN A 54 0.91 -22.02 -66.18
C GLN A 54 1.62 -23.02 -67.10
N LEU A 55 1.10 -23.26 -68.30
CA LEU A 55 1.57 -24.32 -69.19
C LEU A 55 2.97 -24.03 -69.74
N SER A 56 3.26 -22.78 -70.11
CA SER A 56 4.57 -22.38 -70.65
C SER A 56 5.75 -22.58 -69.69
N LEU A 57 5.54 -22.38 -68.39
CA LEU A 57 6.57 -22.43 -67.36
C LEU A 57 6.45 -23.63 -66.42
N GLY A 58 5.36 -24.40 -66.49
CA GLY A 58 5.09 -25.52 -65.60
C GLY A 58 4.91 -25.15 -64.11
N ARG A 59 4.64 -23.88 -63.79
CA ARG A 59 4.52 -23.40 -62.40
C ARG A 59 3.07 -23.32 -61.92
N ARG A 60 2.84 -23.57 -60.63
CA ARG A 60 1.54 -23.35 -59.97
C ARG A 60 1.33 -21.87 -59.68
N VAL A 61 0.13 -21.38 -59.97
CA VAL A 61 -0.30 -19.99 -59.75
C VAL A 61 -1.69 -19.95 -59.13
N ALA A 62 -1.97 -18.86 -58.41
CA ALA A 62 -3.33 -18.50 -58.04
C ALA A 62 -3.87 -17.55 -59.11
N LEU A 63 -5.00 -17.90 -59.72
CA LEU A 63 -5.65 -17.16 -60.80
C LEU A 63 -6.92 -16.51 -60.25
N LYS A 64 -6.91 -15.20 -60.03
CA LYS A 64 -8.11 -14.47 -59.62
C LYS A 64 -8.87 -14.06 -60.86
N ILE A 65 -10.13 -14.47 -60.95
CA ILE A 65 -11.01 -14.27 -62.10
C ILE A 65 -12.18 -13.39 -61.69
N LEU A 66 -12.45 -12.34 -62.48
CA LEU A 66 -13.61 -11.49 -62.32
C LEU A 66 -14.84 -12.19 -62.92
N PRO A 67 -15.91 -12.46 -62.14
CA PRO A 67 -17.11 -13.11 -62.63
C PRO A 67 -17.77 -12.31 -63.77
N PRO A 68 -18.39 -12.98 -64.76
CA PRO A 68 -18.96 -12.30 -65.93
C PRO A 68 -19.98 -11.20 -65.59
N HIS A 69 -20.78 -11.38 -64.54
CA HIS A 69 -21.77 -10.38 -64.12
C HIS A 69 -21.11 -9.09 -63.58
N LEU A 70 -19.98 -9.20 -62.86
CA LEU A 70 -19.20 -8.04 -62.41
C LEU A 70 -18.32 -7.47 -63.52
N ALA A 71 -17.93 -8.27 -64.52
CA ALA A 71 -17.14 -7.79 -65.65
C ALA A 71 -17.89 -6.80 -66.56
N GLN A 72 -19.23 -6.78 -66.49
CA GLN A 72 -20.07 -5.82 -67.19
C GLN A 72 -20.20 -4.48 -66.46
N GLU A 73 -19.86 -4.43 -65.17
CA GLU A 73 -19.88 -3.20 -64.38
C GLU A 73 -18.54 -2.44 -64.56
N PRO A 74 -18.53 -1.25 -65.18
CA PRO A 74 -17.28 -0.51 -65.43
C PRO A 74 -16.48 -0.26 -64.15
N GLU A 75 -17.17 0.00 -63.05
CA GLU A 75 -16.56 0.27 -61.75
C GLU A 75 -15.88 -0.96 -61.14
N ALA A 76 -16.52 -2.13 -61.23
CA ALA A 76 -15.95 -3.38 -60.73
C ALA A 76 -14.70 -3.79 -61.55
N LEU A 77 -14.76 -3.63 -62.87
CA LEU A 77 -13.62 -3.88 -63.75
C LEU A 77 -12.44 -2.94 -63.49
N ASP A 78 -12.71 -1.65 -63.27
CA ASP A 78 -11.67 -0.68 -62.95
C ASP A 78 -11.06 -0.92 -61.56
N ARG A 79 -11.85 -1.34 -60.57
CA ARG A 79 -11.33 -1.78 -59.26
C ARG A 79 -10.40 -2.98 -59.40
N PHE A 80 -10.85 -4.01 -60.13
CA PHE A 80 -10.09 -5.23 -60.38
C PHE A 80 -8.73 -4.94 -61.05
N ARG A 81 -8.71 -4.08 -62.08
CA ARG A 81 -7.47 -3.66 -62.76
C ARG A 81 -6.57 -2.82 -61.86
N ARG A 82 -7.12 -1.93 -61.05
CA ARG A 82 -6.36 -1.08 -60.13
C ARG A 82 -5.67 -1.91 -59.04
N GLU A 83 -6.38 -2.87 -58.45
CA GLU A 83 -5.85 -3.81 -57.45
C GLU A 83 -4.65 -4.57 -58.03
N ALA A 84 -4.83 -5.21 -59.19
CA ALA A 84 -3.77 -5.99 -59.82
C ALA A 84 -2.54 -5.13 -60.16
N ARG A 85 -2.73 -3.92 -60.70
CA ARG A 85 -1.63 -2.98 -61.03
C ARG A 85 -0.85 -2.51 -59.81
N SER A 86 -1.51 -2.32 -58.67
CA SER A 86 -0.82 -1.84 -57.47
C SER A 86 -0.07 -2.96 -56.77
N ALA A 87 -0.63 -4.17 -56.71
CA ALA A 87 0.07 -5.34 -56.22
C ALA A 87 1.27 -5.72 -57.11
N ALA A 88 1.15 -5.60 -58.44
CA ALA A 88 2.25 -5.87 -59.37
C ALA A 88 3.48 -4.95 -59.20
N ARG A 89 3.31 -3.77 -58.59
CA ARG A 89 4.42 -2.84 -58.29
C ARG A 89 5.17 -3.17 -57.00
N LEU A 90 4.72 -4.20 -56.27
CA LEU A 90 5.27 -4.56 -54.98
C LEU A 90 6.09 -5.86 -55.12
N HIS A 91 7.32 -5.80 -54.62
CA HIS A 91 8.25 -6.92 -54.58
C HIS A 91 8.80 -7.03 -53.16
N HIS A 92 8.17 -7.87 -52.35
CA HIS A 92 8.52 -8.04 -50.95
C HIS A 92 8.26 -9.49 -50.53
N THR A 93 9.12 -10.04 -49.66
CA THR A 93 9.06 -11.45 -49.20
C THR A 93 7.73 -11.83 -48.56
N ASN A 94 6.99 -10.85 -48.03
CA ASN A 94 5.71 -11.05 -47.33
C ASN A 94 4.51 -10.45 -48.09
N ILE A 95 4.64 -10.16 -49.39
CA ILE A 95 3.54 -9.69 -50.25
C ILE A 95 3.41 -10.66 -51.40
N VAL A 96 2.19 -11.16 -51.68
CA VAL A 96 1.95 -12.08 -52.79
C VAL A 96 2.27 -11.39 -54.12
N PRO A 97 3.27 -11.85 -54.89
CA PRO A 97 3.61 -11.25 -56.17
C PRO A 97 2.53 -11.50 -57.21
N VAL A 98 2.15 -10.45 -57.95
CA VAL A 98 1.30 -10.55 -59.14
C VAL A 98 2.20 -10.66 -60.36
N PHE A 99 2.03 -11.72 -61.14
CA PHE A 99 2.85 -12.01 -62.31
C PHE A 99 2.30 -11.38 -63.58
N GLU A 100 0.98 -11.48 -63.79
CA GLU A 100 0.34 -11.08 -65.04
C GLU A 100 -1.08 -10.62 -64.80
N VAL A 101 -1.54 -9.67 -65.62
CA VAL A 101 -2.95 -9.30 -65.75
C VAL A 101 -3.35 -9.56 -67.19
N GLY A 102 -4.36 -10.39 -67.39
CA GLY A 102 -4.79 -10.85 -68.70
C GLY A 102 -6.30 -10.72 -68.90
N ARG A 103 -6.70 -10.87 -70.15
CA ARG A 103 -8.09 -11.04 -70.54
C ARG A 103 -8.13 -12.11 -71.61
N ASP A 104 -8.96 -13.11 -71.40
CA ASP A 104 -9.25 -14.15 -72.40
C ASP A 104 -10.74 -14.10 -72.69
N GLU A 105 -11.09 -13.78 -73.93
CA GLU A 105 -12.45 -13.42 -74.37
C GLU A 105 -13.15 -12.38 -73.46
N SER A 106 -14.15 -12.81 -72.69
CA SER A 106 -14.94 -12.00 -71.75
C SER A 106 -14.42 -12.07 -70.31
N ILE A 107 -13.46 -12.95 -70.03
CA ILE A 107 -12.98 -13.26 -68.68
C ILE A 107 -11.73 -12.43 -68.40
N CYS A 108 -11.84 -11.51 -67.45
CA CYS A 108 -10.70 -10.76 -66.93
C CYS A 108 -10.06 -11.52 -65.76
N PHE A 109 -8.75 -11.69 -65.80
CA PHE A 109 -8.02 -12.40 -64.76
C PHE A 109 -6.69 -11.73 -64.42
N PHE A 110 -6.14 -12.07 -63.26
CA PHE A 110 -4.73 -11.86 -63.01
C PHE A 110 -4.13 -13.08 -62.29
N ALA A 111 -2.90 -13.41 -62.66
CA ALA A 111 -2.14 -14.51 -62.09
C ALA A 111 -1.18 -13.98 -61.02
N MET A 112 -1.21 -14.62 -59.86
CA MET A 112 -0.35 -14.32 -58.72
C MET A 112 0.30 -15.61 -58.19
N GLN A 113 1.31 -15.46 -57.35
CA GLN A 113 1.97 -16.61 -56.73
C GLN A 113 0.95 -17.45 -55.95
N PHE A 114 0.94 -18.77 -56.20
CA PHE A 114 0.20 -19.69 -55.36
C PHE A 114 0.97 -19.91 -54.05
N ILE A 115 0.35 -19.55 -52.93
CA ILE A 115 0.92 -19.80 -51.59
C ILE A 115 0.35 -21.12 -51.08
N GLU A 116 1.22 -22.09 -50.87
CA GLU A 116 0.88 -23.38 -50.25
C GLU A 116 0.71 -23.19 -48.73
N GLY A 117 -0.50 -22.78 -48.36
CA GLY A 117 -0.84 -22.43 -46.99
C GLY A 117 -2.33 -22.23 -46.81
N GLN A 118 -2.70 -21.56 -45.72
CA GLN A 118 -4.09 -21.25 -45.39
C GLN A 118 -4.22 -19.82 -44.87
N GLY A 119 -5.42 -19.25 -44.96
CA GLY A 119 -5.72 -17.96 -44.35
C GLY A 119 -5.57 -18.00 -42.83
N LEU A 120 -5.14 -16.87 -42.23
CA LEU A 120 -4.98 -16.78 -40.79
C LEU A 120 -6.32 -16.93 -40.05
N ASP A 121 -7.44 -16.58 -40.68
CA ASP A 121 -8.80 -16.87 -40.20
C ASP A 121 -9.05 -18.38 -40.03
N GLN A 122 -8.68 -19.18 -41.02
CA GLN A 122 -8.80 -20.64 -40.98
C GLN A 122 -7.88 -21.22 -39.90
N TYR A 123 -6.65 -20.71 -39.79
CA TYR A 123 -5.72 -21.12 -38.75
C TYR A 123 -6.22 -20.79 -37.34
N ILE A 124 -6.78 -19.58 -37.13
CA ILE A 124 -7.41 -19.18 -35.86
C ILE A 124 -8.55 -20.15 -35.49
N ASN A 125 -9.40 -20.51 -36.45
CA ASN A 125 -10.52 -21.43 -36.21
C ASN A 125 -10.05 -22.85 -35.91
N GLN A 126 -9.01 -23.35 -36.58
CA GLN A 126 -8.38 -24.63 -36.23
C GLN A 126 -7.81 -24.61 -34.82
N MET A 127 -7.13 -23.53 -34.41
CA MET A 127 -6.63 -23.40 -33.03
C MET A 127 -7.75 -23.38 -31.99
N LYS A 128 -8.85 -22.66 -32.26
CA LYS A 128 -10.04 -22.65 -31.39
C LYS A 128 -10.60 -24.07 -31.22
N ASN A 129 -10.75 -24.81 -32.32
CA ASN A 129 -11.28 -26.16 -32.31
C ASN A 129 -10.37 -27.14 -31.56
N ASN A 130 -9.06 -27.07 -31.79
CA ASN A 130 -8.07 -27.91 -31.10
C ASN A 130 -8.05 -27.67 -29.58
N ILE A 131 -8.24 -26.42 -29.14
CA ILE A 131 -8.35 -26.08 -27.71
C ILE A 131 -9.68 -26.58 -27.12
N ALA A 132 -10.78 -26.49 -27.88
CA ALA A 132 -12.09 -26.95 -27.45
C ALA A 132 -12.16 -28.49 -27.29
N THR A 133 -11.42 -29.24 -28.12
CA THR A 133 -11.34 -30.71 -28.06
C THR A 133 -10.34 -31.25 -27.02
N ALA A 134 -9.48 -30.40 -26.44
CA ALA A 134 -8.36 -30.81 -25.58
C ALA A 134 -8.62 -30.78 -24.05
N ARG A 135 -9.88 -30.77 -23.57
CA ARG A 135 -10.18 -30.94 -22.13
C ARG A 135 -11.34 -31.91 -21.88
N PRO A 136 -11.29 -32.81 -20.85
CA PRO A 136 -10.32 -32.89 -19.74
C PRO A 136 -9.67 -34.28 -19.50
N ALA A 137 -8.39 -34.32 -19.08
CA ALA A 137 -7.80 -35.50 -18.41
C ALA A 137 -6.80 -35.11 -17.30
N SER A 138 -7.27 -35.28 -16.07
CA SER A 138 -6.65 -35.61 -14.77
C SER A 138 -5.24 -35.21 -14.28
N ASP A 139 -4.30 -34.64 -15.04
CA ASP A 139 -2.95 -34.32 -14.47
C ASP A 139 -2.63 -32.81 -14.40
N GLN A 140 -2.89 -32.21 -13.24
CA GLN A 140 -2.74 -30.76 -13.00
C GLN A 140 -1.28 -30.29 -12.92
N SER A 141 -0.32 -31.18 -12.66
CA SER A 141 1.08 -30.79 -12.38
C SER A 141 1.97 -30.75 -13.63
N ALA A 142 1.77 -31.66 -14.59
CA ALA A 142 2.46 -31.63 -15.89
C ALA A 142 1.85 -30.59 -16.85
N ALA A 143 0.54 -30.32 -16.72
CA ALA A 143 -0.17 -29.33 -17.51
C ALA A 143 0.34 -27.89 -17.29
N MET A 144 0.77 -27.51 -16.07
CA MET A 144 1.23 -26.14 -15.77
C MET A 144 2.54 -25.76 -16.47
N LEU A 145 3.52 -26.67 -16.51
CA LEU A 145 4.81 -26.42 -17.17
C LEU A 145 4.67 -26.50 -18.71
N GLY A 146 3.90 -27.47 -19.22
CA GLY A 146 3.61 -27.59 -20.65
C GLY A 146 2.77 -26.44 -21.22
N HIS A 147 1.73 -26.00 -20.49
CA HIS A 147 0.90 -24.86 -20.92
C HIS A 147 1.66 -23.54 -20.88
N SER A 148 2.59 -23.34 -19.94
CA SER A 148 3.38 -22.11 -19.86
C SER A 148 4.32 -21.96 -21.07
N VAL A 149 4.93 -23.06 -21.53
CA VAL A 149 5.80 -23.09 -22.71
C VAL A 149 4.99 -22.91 -24.00
N THR A 150 3.83 -23.57 -24.15
CA THR A 150 2.98 -23.41 -25.33
C THR A 150 2.35 -22.02 -25.42
N THR A 151 1.91 -21.44 -24.30
CA THR A 151 1.41 -20.05 -24.25
C THR A 151 2.51 -19.03 -24.58
N ARG A 152 3.74 -19.23 -24.09
CA ARG A 152 4.87 -18.34 -24.41
C ARG A 152 5.27 -18.42 -25.88
N ASN A 153 5.22 -19.61 -26.48
CA ASN A 153 5.47 -19.81 -27.90
C ASN A 153 4.38 -19.15 -28.76
N HIS A 154 3.11 -19.24 -28.38
CA HIS A 154 2.00 -18.58 -29.08
C HIS A 154 2.15 -17.05 -29.12
N HIS A 155 2.49 -16.41 -27.99
CA HIS A 155 2.70 -14.96 -27.95
C HIS A 155 3.84 -14.50 -28.85
N ARG A 156 4.94 -15.27 -28.92
CA ARG A 156 6.06 -14.97 -29.82
C ARG A 156 5.68 -15.23 -31.28
N GLN A 157 4.89 -16.26 -31.57
CA GLN A 157 4.39 -16.53 -32.92
C GLN A 157 3.49 -15.39 -33.41
N ALA A 158 2.54 -14.93 -32.58
CA ALA A 158 1.69 -13.78 -32.89
C ALA A 158 2.48 -12.51 -33.16
N ALA A 159 3.48 -12.22 -32.32
CA ALA A 159 4.36 -11.07 -32.55
C ALA A 159 5.21 -11.21 -33.82
N ARG A 160 5.72 -12.41 -34.17
CA ARG A 160 6.48 -12.66 -35.41
C ARG A 160 5.63 -12.42 -36.66
N LEU A 161 4.41 -12.93 -36.68
CA LEU A 161 3.50 -12.76 -37.81
C LEU A 161 3.12 -11.30 -38.00
N ALA A 162 2.78 -10.61 -36.91
CA ALA A 162 2.49 -9.18 -36.97
C ALA A 162 3.72 -8.35 -37.38
N GLU A 163 4.93 -8.77 -37.00
CA GLU A 163 6.17 -8.09 -37.37
C GLU A 163 6.44 -8.19 -38.88
N GLN A 164 6.32 -9.39 -39.46
CA GLN A 164 6.44 -9.61 -40.90
C GLN A 164 5.36 -8.84 -41.70
N ALA A 165 4.10 -8.86 -41.23
CA ALA A 165 3.02 -8.11 -41.86
C ALA A 165 3.23 -6.59 -41.75
N ALA A 166 3.71 -6.09 -40.61
CA ALA A 166 4.02 -4.68 -40.43
C ALA A 166 5.19 -4.22 -41.33
N GLN A 167 6.21 -5.05 -41.54
CA GLN A 167 7.29 -4.77 -42.49
C GLN A 167 6.77 -4.68 -43.94
N ALA A 168 5.92 -5.62 -44.34
CA ALA A 168 5.30 -5.62 -45.67
C ALA A 168 4.45 -4.37 -45.91
N LEU A 169 3.64 -3.99 -44.92
CA LEU A 169 2.85 -2.75 -44.97
C LEU A 169 3.75 -1.53 -45.05
N ALA A 170 4.82 -1.46 -44.26
CA ALA A 170 5.78 -0.36 -44.33
C ALA A 170 6.41 -0.23 -45.72
N TYR A 171 6.75 -1.36 -46.35
CA TYR A 171 7.28 -1.40 -47.71
C TYR A 171 6.28 -0.86 -48.75
N ALA A 172 5.00 -1.24 -48.64
CA ALA A 172 3.94 -0.76 -49.52
C ALA A 172 3.63 0.73 -49.30
N HIS A 173 3.53 1.15 -48.03
CA HIS A 173 3.32 2.54 -47.62
C HIS A 173 4.42 3.46 -48.14
N GLY A 174 5.68 3.01 -48.11
CA GLY A 174 6.82 3.74 -48.68
C GLY A 174 6.75 3.95 -50.20
N ARG A 175 5.87 3.24 -50.90
CA ARG A 175 5.56 3.40 -52.33
C ARG A 175 4.22 4.10 -52.59
N GLY A 176 3.62 4.67 -51.55
CA GLY A 176 2.32 5.34 -51.63
C GLY A 176 1.12 4.40 -51.78
N ILE A 177 1.30 3.10 -51.52
CA ILE A 177 0.23 2.10 -51.63
C ILE A 177 -0.26 1.74 -50.22
N VAL A 178 -1.55 2.00 -49.96
CA VAL A 178 -2.24 1.63 -48.70
C VAL A 178 -3.15 0.44 -48.99
N HIS A 179 -3.15 -0.56 -48.12
CA HIS A 179 -3.86 -1.82 -48.34
C HIS A 179 -5.37 -1.72 -48.15
N ARG A 180 -5.83 -1.04 -47.09
CA ARG A 180 -7.25 -0.73 -46.80
C ARG A 180 -8.16 -1.92 -46.47
N ASP A 181 -7.65 -3.13 -46.33
CA ASP A 181 -8.47 -4.32 -46.01
C ASP A 181 -7.64 -5.38 -45.27
N ILE A 182 -6.83 -4.96 -44.31
CA ILE A 182 -6.08 -5.90 -43.48
C ILE A 182 -7.03 -6.61 -42.50
N LYS A 183 -7.05 -7.93 -42.56
CA LYS A 183 -7.84 -8.83 -41.72
C LYS A 183 -7.26 -10.25 -41.80
N PRO A 184 -7.63 -11.16 -40.87
CA PRO A 184 -7.09 -12.52 -40.88
C PRO A 184 -7.22 -13.27 -42.21
N SER A 185 -8.31 -13.11 -42.96
CA SER A 185 -8.49 -13.82 -44.24
C SER A 185 -7.62 -13.32 -45.39
N ASN A 186 -7.03 -12.13 -45.29
CA ASN A 186 -6.10 -11.57 -46.28
C ASN A 186 -4.61 -11.74 -45.87
N LEU A 187 -4.35 -12.46 -44.78
CA LEU A 187 -3.01 -12.87 -44.35
C LEU A 187 -2.89 -14.38 -44.50
N LEU A 188 -2.12 -14.84 -45.47
CA LEU A 188 -1.88 -16.26 -45.72
C LEU A 188 -0.66 -16.73 -44.93
N LEU A 189 -0.79 -17.86 -44.24
CA LEU A 189 0.30 -18.50 -43.51
C LEU A 189 0.74 -19.75 -44.27
N ASP A 190 2.00 -19.78 -44.72
CA ASP A 190 2.57 -20.93 -45.41
C ASP A 190 3.08 -22.02 -44.45
N GLY A 191 3.47 -23.18 -45.00
CA GLY A 191 4.00 -24.31 -44.21
C GLY A 191 5.29 -24.00 -43.43
N ASN A 192 6.02 -22.92 -43.77
CA ASN A 192 7.22 -22.48 -43.07
C ASN A 192 6.92 -21.46 -41.95
N GLY A 193 5.65 -21.08 -41.78
CA GLY A 193 5.23 -20.08 -40.81
C GLY A 193 5.52 -18.64 -41.26
N ILE A 194 5.70 -18.40 -42.55
CA ILE A 194 5.85 -17.07 -43.15
C ILE A 194 4.47 -16.52 -43.49
N VAL A 195 4.23 -15.24 -43.17
CA VAL A 195 2.98 -14.55 -43.53
C VAL A 195 3.11 -13.88 -44.89
N TRP A 196 2.06 -13.98 -45.69
CA TRP A 196 1.94 -13.37 -47.01
C TRP A 196 0.68 -12.51 -47.05
N ILE A 197 0.82 -11.23 -47.38
CA ILE A 197 -0.30 -10.31 -47.55
C ILE A 197 -0.85 -10.45 -48.98
N SER A 198 -2.14 -10.75 -49.11
CA SER A 198 -2.88 -10.82 -50.38
C SER A 198 -3.93 -9.70 -50.48
N ASP A 199 -4.47 -9.50 -51.69
CA ASP A 199 -5.66 -8.67 -51.93
C ASP A 199 -5.52 -7.18 -51.51
N PHE A 200 -4.57 -6.46 -52.14
CA PHE A 200 -4.37 -5.01 -51.98
C PHE A 200 -5.56 -4.20 -52.54
N GLY A 201 -6.64 -4.15 -51.77
CA GLY A 201 -7.93 -3.58 -52.16
C GLY A 201 -7.89 -2.07 -52.41
N LEU A 202 -8.02 -1.66 -53.68
CA LEU A 202 -8.18 -0.25 -54.04
C LEU A 202 -9.66 0.07 -54.27
N ALA A 203 -10.24 0.70 -53.25
CA ALA A 203 -11.54 1.39 -53.20
C ALA A 203 -12.79 0.52 -52.99
N LYS A 204 -13.32 0.58 -51.76
CA LYS A 204 -14.77 0.77 -51.55
C LYS A 204 -14.96 2.27 -51.37
N SER A 205 -15.58 2.94 -52.34
CA SER A 205 -16.08 4.30 -52.14
C SER A 205 -17.20 4.24 -51.10
N ALA A 206 -17.17 5.15 -50.13
CA ALA A 206 -18.25 5.28 -49.16
C ALA A 206 -19.51 5.78 -49.91
N GLY A 207 -20.43 4.88 -50.23
CA GLY A 207 -21.67 5.30 -50.89
C GLY A 207 -22.58 4.23 -51.53
N GLU A 208 -22.13 3.00 -51.77
CA GLU A 208 -22.96 2.06 -52.55
C GLU A 208 -23.60 0.93 -51.72
N ASN A 209 -24.91 0.79 -51.90
CA ASN A 209 -25.73 -0.31 -51.39
C ASN A 209 -25.20 -1.65 -51.92
N LEU A 210 -24.53 -2.41 -51.06
CA LEU A 210 -23.99 -3.73 -51.38
C LEU A 210 -24.79 -4.80 -50.64
N THR A 211 -25.49 -5.63 -51.42
CA THR A 211 -26.46 -6.64 -50.99
C THR A 211 -25.85 -8.03 -50.93
N VAL A 212 -25.08 -8.36 -49.87
CA VAL A 212 -24.90 -9.76 -49.39
C VAL A 212 -24.70 -9.76 -47.86
N PRO A 213 -25.61 -10.35 -47.04
CA PRO A 213 -25.66 -10.13 -45.58
C PRO A 213 -24.55 -10.71 -44.68
N GLY A 214 -23.48 -11.33 -45.21
CA GLY A 214 -22.48 -12.05 -44.40
C GLY A 214 -21.07 -11.45 -44.38
N ASP A 215 -20.50 -11.15 -45.56
CA ASP A 215 -19.10 -10.70 -45.72
C ASP A 215 -18.87 -9.23 -45.31
N ILE A 216 -19.95 -8.44 -45.25
CA ILE A 216 -19.90 -7.02 -44.92
C ILE A 216 -19.55 -6.84 -43.44
N VAL A 217 -20.15 -7.63 -42.55
CA VAL A 217 -19.93 -7.54 -41.09
C VAL A 217 -18.50 -7.94 -40.73
N GLY A 218 -17.94 -8.98 -41.37
CA GLY A 218 -16.57 -9.44 -41.11
C GLY A 218 -15.51 -8.38 -41.42
N THR A 219 -15.68 -7.63 -42.52
CA THR A 219 -14.75 -6.56 -42.91
C THR A 219 -14.86 -5.32 -42.01
N LEU A 220 -16.06 -4.98 -41.56
CA LEU A 220 -16.31 -3.80 -40.71
C LEU A 220 -15.59 -3.86 -39.36
N ARG A 221 -15.39 -5.07 -38.80
CA ARG A 221 -14.72 -5.25 -37.51
C ARG A 221 -13.28 -4.75 -37.47
N TYR A 222 -12.59 -4.72 -38.61
CA TYR A 222 -11.19 -4.30 -38.72
C TYR A 222 -11.05 -2.88 -39.29
N MET A 223 -12.15 -2.23 -39.68
CA MET A 223 -12.12 -0.92 -40.31
C MET A 223 -11.84 0.18 -39.28
N ALA A 224 -10.87 1.05 -39.59
CA ALA A 224 -10.55 2.18 -38.72
C ALA A 224 -11.70 3.20 -38.66
N PRO A 225 -12.03 3.79 -37.50
CA PRO A 225 -13.21 4.65 -37.32
C PRO A 225 -13.26 5.87 -38.24
N GLU A 226 -12.11 6.46 -38.56
CA GLU A 226 -12.01 7.61 -39.46
C GLU A 226 -12.46 7.30 -40.89
N ARG A 227 -12.40 6.03 -41.32
CA ARG A 227 -12.80 5.62 -42.68
C ARG A 227 -14.29 5.73 -42.92
N PHE A 228 -15.12 5.66 -41.88
CA PHE A 228 -16.55 5.92 -41.99
C PHE A 228 -16.86 7.38 -42.34
N ARG A 229 -15.90 8.29 -42.18
CA ARG A 229 -15.99 9.70 -42.56
C ARG A 229 -15.34 10.01 -43.91
N GLY A 230 -14.85 8.98 -44.62
CA GLY A 230 -14.06 9.15 -45.83
C GLY A 230 -12.62 9.63 -45.58
N GLU A 231 -12.18 9.68 -44.32
CA GLU A 231 -10.83 10.07 -43.91
C GLU A 231 -9.97 8.82 -43.66
N GLY A 232 -8.64 8.93 -43.80
CA GLY A 232 -7.73 7.86 -43.41
C GLY A 232 -6.51 7.73 -44.31
N ASP A 233 -5.34 7.67 -43.68
CA ASP A 233 -4.04 7.43 -44.33
C ASP A 233 -3.55 6.00 -44.04
N GLN A 234 -2.26 5.77 -44.22
CA GLN A 234 -1.59 4.50 -43.91
C GLN A 234 -1.82 3.97 -42.47
N ARG A 235 -2.19 4.83 -41.52
CA ARG A 235 -2.45 4.45 -40.11
C ARG A 235 -3.74 3.67 -39.94
N ALA A 236 -4.62 3.66 -40.95
CA ALA A 236 -5.77 2.78 -40.96
C ALA A 236 -5.36 1.30 -41.10
N ASP A 237 -4.30 0.99 -41.86
CA ASP A 237 -3.77 -0.38 -41.97
C ASP A 237 -3.12 -0.83 -40.65
N ILE A 238 -2.50 0.10 -39.91
CA ILE A 238 -1.90 -0.16 -38.59
C ILE A 238 -3.00 -0.54 -37.58
N TYR A 239 -4.13 0.18 -37.60
CA TYR A 239 -5.30 -0.14 -36.77
C TYR A 239 -5.84 -1.54 -37.07
N ALA A 240 -6.04 -1.84 -38.36
CA ALA A 240 -6.53 -3.12 -38.84
C ALA A 240 -5.57 -4.28 -38.50
N LEU A 241 -4.26 -4.07 -38.62
CA LEU A 241 -3.24 -5.04 -38.19
C LEU A 241 -3.26 -5.23 -36.67
N GLY A 242 -3.45 -4.17 -35.89
CA GLY A 242 -3.59 -4.23 -34.44
C GLY A 242 -4.78 -5.12 -33.99
N LEU A 243 -5.92 -5.00 -34.67
CA LEU A 243 -7.10 -5.84 -34.43
C LEU A 243 -6.90 -7.28 -34.90
N THR A 244 -6.19 -7.48 -36.02
CA THR A 244 -5.81 -8.82 -36.51
C THR A 244 -4.89 -9.51 -35.51
N LEU A 245 -3.89 -8.80 -34.98
CA LEU A 245 -3.01 -9.29 -33.93
C LEU A 245 -3.76 -9.57 -32.62
N TYR A 246 -4.69 -8.69 -32.23
CA TYR A 246 -5.55 -8.90 -31.06
C TYR A 246 -6.32 -10.22 -31.19
N GLU A 247 -6.95 -10.46 -32.34
CA GLU A 247 -7.73 -11.66 -32.55
C GLU A 247 -6.89 -12.92 -32.61
N PHE A 248 -5.74 -12.87 -33.30
CA PHE A 248 -4.84 -14.02 -33.34
C PHE A 248 -4.28 -14.36 -31.96
N LEU A 249 -3.95 -13.34 -31.16
CA LEU A 249 -3.40 -13.51 -29.82
C LEU A 249 -4.43 -14.13 -28.86
N LEU A 250 -5.68 -13.65 -28.90
CA LEU A 250 -6.72 -14.01 -27.94
C LEU A 250 -7.71 -15.06 -28.46
N LEU A 251 -7.54 -15.47 -29.72
CA LEU A 251 -8.45 -16.35 -30.45
C LEU A 251 -9.90 -15.87 -30.36
N ARG A 252 -10.12 -14.56 -30.36
CA ARG A 252 -11.44 -13.93 -30.33
C ARG A 252 -11.37 -12.50 -30.88
N PRO A 253 -12.35 -12.06 -31.68
CA PRO A 253 -12.36 -10.69 -32.19
C PRO A 253 -12.54 -9.67 -31.05
N ALA A 254 -12.05 -8.44 -31.25
CA ALA A 254 -12.20 -7.36 -30.29
C ALA A 254 -13.66 -6.89 -30.14
N PHE A 255 -14.39 -6.86 -31.26
CA PHE A 255 -15.80 -6.51 -31.37
C PHE A 255 -16.57 -7.78 -31.72
N GLN A 256 -17.61 -8.13 -30.95
CA GLN A 256 -18.30 -9.43 -31.05
C GLN A 256 -19.69 -9.34 -31.68
N ALA A 257 -20.29 -8.14 -31.78
CA ALA A 257 -21.63 -7.96 -32.35
C ALA A 257 -21.74 -8.60 -33.74
N THR A 258 -22.80 -9.34 -34.05
CA THR A 258 -22.99 -9.97 -35.38
C THR A 258 -23.86 -9.14 -36.32
N ASP A 259 -24.58 -8.16 -35.78
CA ASP A 259 -25.43 -7.25 -36.54
C ASP A 259 -24.63 -6.06 -37.11
N HIS A 260 -24.95 -5.65 -38.34
CA HIS A 260 -24.25 -4.60 -39.06
C HIS A 260 -24.29 -3.25 -38.33
N ALA A 261 -25.45 -2.83 -37.81
CA ALA A 261 -25.60 -1.55 -37.13
C ALA A 261 -24.87 -1.56 -35.77
N GLN A 262 -24.92 -2.69 -35.06
CA GLN A 262 -24.22 -2.86 -33.79
C GLN A 262 -22.69 -2.86 -33.94
N VAL A 263 -22.15 -3.54 -34.95
CA VAL A 263 -20.69 -3.51 -35.23
C VAL A 263 -20.24 -2.09 -35.55
N LEU A 264 -21.02 -1.34 -36.33
CA LEU A 264 -20.71 0.05 -36.65
C LEU A 264 -20.68 0.94 -35.40
N ASP A 265 -21.66 0.78 -34.50
CA ASP A 265 -21.69 1.50 -33.22
C ASP A 265 -20.51 1.11 -32.32
N GLU A 266 -20.18 -0.18 -32.20
CA GLU A 266 -19.04 -0.67 -31.42
C GLU A 266 -17.71 -0.11 -31.93
N VAL A 267 -17.44 -0.22 -33.24
CA VAL A 267 -16.20 0.26 -33.85
C VAL A 267 -16.06 1.77 -33.68
N GLN A 268 -17.14 2.55 -33.75
CA GLN A 268 -17.08 4.00 -33.58
C GLN A 268 -17.01 4.44 -32.12
N ARG A 269 -17.79 3.85 -31.21
CA ARG A 269 -18.03 4.39 -29.86
C ARG A 269 -17.45 3.56 -28.71
N THR A 270 -17.29 2.25 -28.89
CA THR A 270 -16.85 1.34 -27.82
C THR A 270 -15.35 1.10 -27.86
N GLU A 271 -14.66 1.27 -26.73
CA GLU A 271 -13.24 0.91 -26.61
C GLU A 271 -13.08 -0.62 -26.55
N PRO A 272 -12.15 -1.22 -27.31
CA PRO A 272 -11.93 -2.65 -27.29
C PRO A 272 -11.42 -3.13 -25.91
N PRO A 273 -11.83 -4.32 -25.44
CA PRO A 273 -11.36 -4.87 -24.17
C PRO A 273 -9.83 -4.97 -24.14
N ARG A 274 -9.21 -4.73 -22.98
CA ARG A 274 -7.75 -4.82 -22.86
C ARG A 274 -7.27 -6.27 -22.95
N PRO A 275 -6.23 -6.61 -23.73
CA PRO A 275 -5.72 -7.97 -23.83
C PRO A 275 -5.48 -8.66 -22.48
N ARG A 276 -4.90 -7.97 -21.47
CA ARG A 276 -4.65 -8.58 -20.16
C ARG A 276 -5.87 -8.67 -19.25
N SER A 277 -6.97 -7.98 -19.57
CA SER A 277 -8.27 -8.24 -18.94
C SER A 277 -8.94 -9.50 -19.49
N VAL A 278 -8.55 -9.93 -20.69
CA VAL A 278 -9.01 -11.17 -21.32
C VAL A 278 -8.17 -12.36 -20.88
N ASP A 279 -6.85 -12.23 -21.03
CA ASP A 279 -5.87 -13.24 -20.64
C ASP A 279 -4.69 -12.54 -19.93
N ALA A 280 -4.63 -12.68 -18.61
CA ALA A 280 -3.61 -12.04 -17.77
C ALA A 280 -2.17 -12.47 -18.12
N ARG A 281 -2.00 -13.58 -18.84
CA ARG A 281 -0.70 -14.11 -19.30
C ARG A 281 -0.10 -13.32 -20.45
N VAL A 282 -0.89 -12.51 -21.15
CA VAL A 282 -0.41 -11.66 -22.24
C VAL A 282 0.72 -10.74 -21.72
N PRO A 283 1.90 -10.70 -22.37
CA PRO A 283 2.98 -9.82 -21.98
C PRO A 283 2.58 -8.34 -22.06
N ARG A 284 3.01 -7.55 -21.09
CA ARG A 284 2.70 -6.11 -21.01
C ARG A 284 3.16 -5.33 -22.25
N ASP A 285 4.34 -5.67 -22.77
CA ASP A 285 4.89 -5.00 -23.96
C ASP A 285 4.02 -5.29 -25.18
N LEU A 286 3.53 -6.53 -25.34
CA LEU A 286 2.63 -6.91 -26.45
C LEU A 286 1.23 -6.27 -26.31
N GLU A 287 0.68 -6.20 -25.09
CA GLU A 287 -0.55 -5.43 -24.82
C GLU A 287 -0.38 -3.95 -25.19
N THR A 288 0.76 -3.36 -24.84
CA THR A 288 1.05 -1.94 -25.14
C THR A 288 1.10 -1.70 -26.64
N ILE A 289 1.74 -2.59 -27.40
CA ILE A 289 1.81 -2.52 -28.86
C ILE A 289 0.41 -2.58 -29.47
N ILE A 290 -0.42 -3.53 -29.04
CA ILE A 290 -1.79 -3.71 -29.55
C ILE A 290 -2.64 -2.48 -29.24
N LEU A 291 -2.66 -2.02 -27.98
CA LEU A 291 -3.47 -0.88 -27.57
C LEU A 291 -3.05 0.42 -28.28
N LYS A 292 -1.75 0.61 -28.52
CA LYS A 292 -1.27 1.76 -29.30
C LYS A 292 -1.69 1.67 -30.77
N ALA A 293 -1.66 0.48 -31.37
CA ALA A 293 -2.07 0.29 -32.76
C ALA A 293 -3.58 0.53 -32.97
N ILE A 294 -4.42 0.11 -32.02
CA ILE A 294 -5.90 0.17 -32.12
C ILE A 294 -6.53 1.42 -31.48
N ASP A 295 -5.75 2.46 -31.16
CA ASP A 295 -6.29 3.71 -30.60
C ASP A 295 -7.26 4.35 -31.61
N LYS A 296 -8.42 4.84 -31.17
CA LYS A 296 -9.40 5.44 -32.07
C LYS A 296 -8.92 6.75 -32.69
N ASP A 297 -8.01 7.49 -32.03
CA ASP A 297 -7.37 8.69 -32.59
C ASP A 297 -6.14 8.31 -33.42
N PRO A 298 -6.13 8.53 -34.75
CA PRO A 298 -4.99 8.21 -35.61
C PRO A 298 -3.68 8.88 -35.19
N ARG A 299 -3.72 9.99 -34.44
CA ARG A 299 -2.53 10.71 -33.95
C ARG A 299 -1.83 10.00 -32.80
N ARG A 300 -2.52 9.11 -32.09
CA ARG A 300 -1.98 8.33 -30.97
C ARG A 300 -1.43 6.97 -31.38
N ARG A 301 -1.76 6.54 -32.61
CA ARG A 301 -1.21 5.32 -33.23
C ARG A 301 0.26 5.49 -33.61
N TYR A 302 0.88 4.39 -34.05
CA TYR A 302 2.17 4.47 -34.71
C TYR A 302 2.09 5.35 -35.96
N PRO A 303 3.01 6.30 -36.15
CA PRO A 303 3.08 7.12 -37.36
C PRO A 303 3.27 6.30 -38.66
N SER A 304 3.95 5.15 -38.57
CA SER A 304 4.21 4.23 -39.68
C SER A 304 4.15 2.77 -39.24
N ALA A 305 3.85 1.87 -40.18
CA ALA A 305 3.90 0.43 -39.92
C ALA A 305 5.33 -0.05 -39.56
N GLY A 306 6.36 0.65 -40.03
CA GLY A 306 7.75 0.37 -39.68
C GLY A 306 8.06 0.56 -38.20
N GLU A 307 7.49 1.59 -37.56
CA GLU A 307 7.64 1.78 -36.12
C GLU A 307 6.93 0.70 -35.29
N MET A 308 5.77 0.22 -35.77
CA MET A 308 5.10 -0.93 -35.14
C MET A 308 5.94 -2.21 -35.30
N ALA A 309 6.55 -2.43 -36.47
CA ALA A 309 7.44 -3.56 -36.71
C ALA A 309 8.66 -3.53 -35.78
N GLU A 310 9.26 -2.35 -35.56
CA GLU A 310 10.40 -2.16 -34.66
C GLU A 310 10.05 -2.50 -33.20
N ASP A 311 8.89 -2.06 -32.70
CA ASP A 311 8.46 -2.42 -31.35
C ASP A 311 8.15 -3.93 -31.20
N LEU A 312 7.58 -4.57 -32.23
CA LEU A 312 7.38 -6.02 -32.26
C LEU A 312 8.72 -6.77 -32.31
N ARG A 313 9.70 -6.29 -33.08
CA ARG A 313 11.05 -6.85 -33.15
C ARG A 313 11.77 -6.74 -31.81
N ARG A 314 11.70 -5.58 -31.15
CA ARG A 314 12.25 -5.37 -29.80
C ARG A 314 11.63 -6.33 -28.80
N PHE A 315 10.30 -6.49 -28.83
CA PHE A 315 9.61 -7.47 -28.01
C PHE A 315 10.13 -8.90 -28.27
N LEU A 316 10.28 -9.30 -29.54
CA LEU A 316 10.80 -10.63 -29.91
C LEU A 316 12.26 -10.83 -29.47
N ALA A 317 13.06 -9.77 -29.46
CA ALA A 317 14.46 -9.78 -29.07
C ALA A 317 14.70 -9.64 -27.54
N ASP A 318 13.63 -9.56 -26.73
CA ASP A 318 13.63 -9.23 -25.29
C ASP A 318 14.26 -7.85 -24.97
N GLU A 319 14.10 -6.90 -25.88
CA GLU A 319 14.50 -5.51 -25.72
C GLU A 319 13.34 -4.64 -25.20
N PRO A 320 13.62 -3.53 -24.50
CA PRO A 320 12.62 -2.52 -24.21
C PRO A 320 12.00 -1.94 -25.48
N ILE A 321 10.68 -2.01 -25.58
CA ILE A 321 9.90 -1.34 -26.63
C ILE A 321 9.97 0.17 -26.49
N LEU A 322 9.91 0.91 -27.58
CA LEU A 322 9.93 2.37 -27.63
C LEU A 322 8.61 2.97 -27.14
N ALA A 323 7.48 2.30 -27.35
CA ALA A 323 6.18 2.74 -26.83
C ALA A 323 6.11 2.80 -25.28
N ARG A 324 7.06 2.21 -24.53
CA ARG A 324 7.09 2.23 -23.06
C ARG A 324 8.48 2.58 -22.52
N ARG A 325 8.56 3.58 -21.62
CA ARG A 325 9.82 3.87 -20.90
C ARG A 325 10.16 2.75 -19.90
N ALA A 326 11.09 1.87 -20.25
CA ALA A 326 11.65 0.89 -19.31
C ALA A 326 12.67 1.54 -18.37
N GLY A 327 12.59 1.23 -17.07
CA GLY A 327 13.51 1.73 -16.03
C GLY A 327 14.90 1.08 -16.09
N VAL A 328 15.89 1.69 -15.44
CA VAL A 328 17.31 1.25 -15.47
C VAL A 328 17.47 -0.20 -14.98
N MET A 329 16.78 -0.59 -13.91
CA MET A 329 16.83 -1.96 -13.36
C MET A 329 16.21 -3.00 -14.31
N GLU A 330 15.19 -2.63 -15.08
CA GLU A 330 14.56 -3.53 -16.06
C GLU A 330 15.50 -3.77 -17.26
N ARG A 331 16.26 -2.73 -17.66
CA ARG A 331 17.27 -2.82 -18.73
C ARG A 331 18.45 -3.69 -18.32
N THR A 332 18.97 -3.52 -17.10
CA THR A 332 20.10 -4.32 -16.60
C THR A 332 19.71 -5.78 -16.43
N ALA A 333 18.50 -6.08 -15.95
CA ALA A 333 18.00 -7.46 -15.84
C ALA A 333 17.82 -8.15 -17.21
N ARG A 334 17.28 -7.44 -18.22
CA ARG A 334 17.15 -7.96 -19.59
C ARG A 334 18.52 -8.17 -20.25
N ALA A 335 19.46 -7.25 -20.06
CA ALA A 335 20.83 -7.38 -20.54
C ALA A 335 21.57 -8.58 -19.90
N ALA A 336 21.39 -8.80 -18.60
CA ALA A 336 21.97 -9.95 -17.90
C ALA A 336 21.41 -11.29 -18.40
N ARG A 337 20.11 -11.36 -18.74
CA ARG A 337 19.50 -12.56 -19.35
C ARG A 337 20.03 -12.86 -20.75
N ARG A 338 20.38 -11.84 -21.53
CA ARG A 338 20.95 -12.00 -22.88
C ARG A 338 22.38 -12.57 -22.86
N ASN A 339 23.21 -12.10 -21.93
CA ASN A 339 24.63 -12.48 -21.86
C ASN A 339 25.02 -12.98 -20.46
N PRO A 340 24.66 -14.23 -20.09
CA PRO A 340 24.93 -14.77 -18.76
C PRO A 340 26.43 -14.87 -18.44
N LYS A 341 27.29 -15.10 -19.44
CA LYS A 341 28.75 -15.15 -19.28
C LYS A 341 29.36 -13.79 -18.89
N LEU A 342 28.91 -12.71 -19.54
CA LEU A 342 29.36 -11.35 -19.26
C LEU A 342 28.83 -10.87 -17.90
N ALA A 343 27.58 -11.21 -17.56
CA ALA A 343 27.02 -10.93 -16.23
C ALA A 343 27.80 -11.65 -15.13
N GLY A 344 28.19 -12.90 -15.35
CA GLY A 344 29.07 -13.65 -14.45
C GLY A 344 30.45 -12.99 -14.28
N LEU A 345 31.07 -12.52 -15.38
CA LEU A 345 32.34 -11.81 -15.34
C LEU A 345 32.24 -10.48 -14.57
N VAL A 346 31.19 -9.69 -14.82
CA VAL A 346 30.95 -8.42 -14.11
C VAL A 346 30.71 -8.67 -12.62
N ALA A 347 29.95 -9.71 -12.28
CA ALA A 347 29.75 -10.11 -10.88
C ALA A 347 31.08 -10.53 -10.22
N LEU A 348 31.92 -11.29 -10.93
CA LEU A 348 33.24 -11.69 -10.45
C LEU A 348 34.16 -10.48 -10.23
N VAL A 349 34.20 -9.55 -11.18
CA VAL A 349 34.96 -8.29 -11.05
C VAL A 349 34.42 -7.46 -9.89
N LEU A 350 33.10 -7.39 -9.70
CA LEU A 350 32.50 -6.66 -8.58
C LEU A 350 32.87 -7.30 -7.24
N VAL A 351 32.86 -8.63 -7.15
CA VAL A 351 33.31 -9.37 -5.96
C VAL A 351 34.80 -9.12 -5.72
N LEU A 352 35.62 -9.12 -6.76
CA LEU A 352 37.06 -8.83 -6.67
C LEU A 352 37.32 -7.38 -6.21
N VAL A 353 36.57 -6.41 -6.74
CA VAL A 353 36.65 -5.00 -6.33
C VAL A 353 36.17 -4.82 -4.89
N LEU A 354 35.08 -5.47 -4.49
CA LEU A 354 34.57 -5.41 -3.11
C LEU A 354 35.53 -6.09 -2.12
N THR A 355 36.20 -7.17 -2.51
CA THR A 355 37.25 -7.80 -1.70
C THR A 355 38.51 -6.94 -1.64
N LEU A 356 38.91 -6.28 -2.74
CA LEU A 356 39.99 -5.29 -2.74
C LEU A 356 39.67 -4.08 -1.86
N ILE A 357 38.46 -3.53 -1.94
CA ILE A 357 38.01 -2.41 -1.10
C ILE A 357 37.92 -2.84 0.36
N GLY A 358 37.38 -4.03 0.64
CA GLY A 358 37.34 -4.60 1.98
C GLY A 358 38.74 -4.83 2.56
N GLY A 359 39.64 -5.40 1.76
CA GLY A 359 41.04 -5.62 2.13
C GLY A 359 41.81 -4.31 2.33
N ALA A 360 41.63 -3.32 1.44
CA ALA A 360 42.20 -1.98 1.58
C ALA A 360 41.62 -1.25 2.80
N GLY A 361 40.34 -1.44 3.11
CA GLY A 361 39.69 -0.91 4.31
C GLY A 361 40.25 -1.54 5.59
N VAL A 362 40.49 -2.85 5.61
CA VAL A 362 41.15 -3.54 6.73
C VAL A 362 42.59 -3.10 6.87
N ALA A 363 43.34 -2.99 5.77
CA ALA A 363 44.71 -2.50 5.79
C ALA A 363 44.81 -1.03 6.25
N ALA A 364 43.90 -0.17 5.78
CA ALA A 364 43.80 1.22 6.21
C ALA A 364 43.36 1.32 7.67
N TYR A 365 42.47 0.43 8.14
CA TYR A 365 42.08 0.34 9.53
C TYR A 365 43.25 -0.09 10.42
N GLU A 366 44.02 -1.10 10.03
CA GLU A 366 45.21 -1.55 10.75
C GLU A 366 46.32 -0.50 10.73
N PHE A 367 46.54 0.16 9.59
CA PHE A 367 47.47 1.28 9.48
C PHE A 367 47.04 2.47 10.34
N HIS A 368 45.75 2.82 10.34
CA HIS A 368 45.21 3.83 11.25
C HIS A 368 45.22 3.38 12.71
N ARG A 369 45.09 2.09 13.01
CA ARG A 369 45.21 1.56 14.38
C ARG A 369 46.64 1.70 14.88
N LEU A 370 47.63 1.32 14.06
CA LEU A 370 49.05 1.44 14.38
C LEU A 370 49.48 2.92 14.46
N ALA A 371 49.04 3.75 13.52
CA ALA A 371 49.26 5.19 13.56
C ALA A 371 48.55 5.83 14.75
N ALA A 372 47.34 5.39 15.11
CA ALA A 372 46.61 5.89 16.27
C ALA A 372 47.26 5.46 17.59
N VAL A 373 47.94 4.31 17.65
CA VAL A 373 48.74 3.91 18.82
C VAL A 373 49.97 4.82 18.94
N ALA A 374 50.69 5.05 17.85
CA ALA A 374 51.84 5.96 17.84
C ALA A 374 51.46 7.42 18.13
N THR A 375 50.33 7.92 17.62
CA THR A 375 49.83 9.26 17.96
C THR A 375 49.27 9.30 19.38
N ARG A 376 48.68 8.23 19.90
CA ARG A 376 48.24 8.17 21.32
C ARG A 376 49.42 8.24 22.27
N GLU A 377 50.56 7.64 21.95
CA GLU A 377 51.78 7.77 22.77
C GLU A 377 52.33 9.20 22.73
N ALA A 378 52.36 9.84 21.56
CA ALA A 378 52.77 11.23 21.39
C ALA A 378 51.78 12.24 22.04
N ASP A 379 50.48 11.96 21.96
CA ASP A 379 49.40 12.75 22.55
C ASP A 379 49.30 12.51 24.05
N GLN A 380 49.67 11.32 24.56
CA GLN A 380 49.81 11.05 26.00
C GLN A 380 50.98 11.85 26.59
N ALA A 381 52.10 11.97 25.88
CA ALA A 381 53.23 12.81 26.31
C ALA A 381 52.87 14.31 26.34
N ARG A 382 52.07 14.79 25.37
CA ARG A 382 51.60 16.19 25.32
C ARG A 382 50.43 16.47 26.26
N ALA A 383 49.54 15.49 26.47
CA ALA A 383 48.45 15.58 27.43
C ALA A 383 48.99 15.58 28.86
N ALA A 384 50.05 14.84 29.16
CA ALA A 384 50.68 14.84 30.49
C ALA A 384 51.17 16.24 30.91
N THR A 385 51.70 17.04 29.97
CA THR A 385 52.15 18.41 30.24
C THR A 385 50.99 19.41 30.37
N VAL A 386 49.93 19.28 29.56
CA VAL A 386 48.76 20.18 29.59
C VAL A 386 47.81 19.86 30.76
N PHE A 387 47.70 18.59 31.16
CA PHE A 387 46.98 18.19 32.37
C PHE A 387 47.66 18.67 33.65
N ALA A 388 48.99 18.79 33.67
CA ALA A 388 49.73 19.28 34.84
C ALA A 388 49.41 20.76 35.17
N ASP A 389 49.17 21.58 34.15
CA ASP A 389 48.86 23.00 34.32
C ASP A 389 47.36 23.25 34.56
N ALA A 390 46.48 22.47 33.94
CA ALA A 390 45.02 22.57 34.16
C ALA A 390 44.56 21.95 35.50
N ALA A 391 45.29 20.96 36.03
CA ALA A 391 44.98 20.33 37.33
C ALA A 391 45.25 21.26 38.51
N ARG A 392 46.22 22.18 38.41
CA ARG A 392 46.57 23.12 39.50
C ARG A 392 45.49 24.18 39.78
N ALA A 393 44.63 24.48 38.83
CA ALA A 393 43.61 25.52 38.98
C ALA A 393 42.25 25.02 39.52
N ASN A 394 41.97 23.71 39.47
CA ASN A 394 40.67 23.13 39.84
C ASN A 394 40.73 22.12 41.02
N ALA A 395 41.90 21.87 41.60
CA ALA A 395 42.13 20.74 42.52
C ALA A 395 41.57 20.91 43.94
N ASP A 396 41.26 22.11 44.41
CA ASP A 396 41.01 22.31 45.86
C ASP A 396 39.53 22.14 46.29
N LYS A 397 38.59 21.99 45.35
CA LYS A 397 37.16 21.71 45.67
C LYS A 397 36.62 20.37 45.16
N ALA A 398 37.25 19.77 44.15
CA ALA A 398 36.74 18.55 43.49
C ALA A 398 37.23 17.23 44.11
N THR A 399 38.29 17.26 44.92
CA THR A 399 38.98 16.06 45.44
C THR A 399 38.20 15.36 46.56
N ALA A 400 37.60 16.10 47.50
CA ALA A 400 36.81 15.50 48.58
C ALA A 400 35.48 14.87 48.10
N GLU A 401 34.86 15.46 47.08
CA GLU A 401 33.61 14.96 46.51
C GLU A 401 33.85 13.76 45.58
N ALA A 402 34.95 13.78 44.80
CA ALA A 402 35.37 12.64 43.98
C ALA A 402 35.73 11.41 44.83
N ILE A 403 36.45 11.60 45.94
CA ILE A 403 36.81 10.50 46.87
C ILE A 403 35.55 9.89 47.51
N ARG A 404 34.63 10.72 48.02
CA ARG A 404 33.35 10.26 48.57
C ARG A 404 32.49 9.53 47.53
N GLN A 405 32.49 9.98 46.27
CA GLN A 405 31.79 9.31 45.18
C GLN A 405 32.42 7.95 44.82
N THR A 406 33.76 7.83 44.84
CA THR A 406 34.45 6.56 44.61
C THR A 406 34.22 5.55 45.74
N GLU A 407 34.32 5.97 47.00
CA GLU A 407 34.05 5.09 48.17
C GLU A 407 32.60 4.58 48.15
N LYS A 408 31.65 5.49 47.89
CA LYS A 408 30.24 5.13 47.72
C LYS A 408 30.03 4.16 46.54
N ALA A 409 30.69 4.38 45.41
CA ALA A 409 30.59 3.50 44.25
C ALA A 409 31.15 2.10 44.54
N HIS A 410 32.23 2.00 45.31
CA HIS A 410 32.78 0.74 45.80
C HIS A 410 31.82 0.02 46.75
N GLU A 411 31.21 0.72 47.71
CA GLU A 411 30.24 0.12 48.64
C GLU A 411 28.96 -0.35 47.95
N VAL A 412 28.43 0.45 47.03
CA VAL A 412 27.26 0.07 46.21
C VAL A 412 27.60 -1.15 45.35
N SER A 413 28.77 -1.17 44.72
CA SER A 413 29.21 -2.31 43.90
C SER A 413 29.45 -3.56 44.75
N GLY A 414 30.08 -3.42 45.92
CA GLY A 414 30.32 -4.52 46.85
C GLY A 414 29.03 -5.13 47.39
N PHE A 415 28.03 -4.31 47.74
CA PHE A 415 26.71 -4.80 48.14
C PHE A 415 26.02 -5.57 47.01
N LEU A 416 26.05 -5.04 45.78
CA LEU A 416 25.47 -5.73 44.61
C LEU A 416 26.21 -7.02 44.26
N LEU A 417 27.54 -7.07 44.41
CA LEU A 417 28.34 -8.27 44.19
C LEU A 417 28.10 -9.32 45.29
N GLY A 418 28.01 -8.92 46.56
CA GLY A 418 27.69 -9.83 47.67
C GLY A 418 26.28 -10.43 47.55
N LEU A 419 25.32 -9.68 47.01
CA LEU A 419 24.00 -10.23 46.65
C LEU A 419 24.09 -11.28 45.51
N LEU A 420 25.06 -11.14 44.60
CA LEU A 420 25.26 -12.02 43.45
C LEU A 420 26.10 -13.26 43.80
N GLU A 421 27.03 -13.20 44.75
CA GLU A 421 27.93 -14.32 45.09
C GLU A 421 27.21 -15.54 45.70
N GLU A 422 26.04 -15.37 46.30
CA GLU A 422 25.23 -16.48 46.85
C GLU A 422 24.24 -17.11 45.84
N THR A 423 24.20 -16.63 44.60
CA THR A 423 23.35 -17.21 43.53
C THR A 423 24.16 -17.36 42.25
N ASP A 424 24.17 -18.55 41.65
CA ASP A 424 24.98 -18.94 40.49
C ASP A 424 25.38 -17.75 39.56
N PRO A 425 26.65 -17.29 39.60
CA PRO A 425 27.11 -16.02 39.03
C PRO A 425 26.87 -15.85 37.52
N LEU A 426 26.69 -16.97 36.80
CA LEU A 426 26.47 -16.99 35.36
C LEU A 426 25.04 -16.56 34.94
N ALA A 427 24.09 -16.49 35.86
CA ALA A 427 22.70 -16.16 35.54
C ALA A 427 22.36 -14.67 35.55
N LEU A 428 23.15 -13.79 36.18
CA LEU A 428 22.71 -12.41 36.50
C LEU A 428 23.52 -11.27 35.86
N ALA A 429 24.75 -11.49 35.41
CA ALA A 429 25.56 -10.47 34.75
C ALA A 429 25.08 -10.18 33.30
N GLY A 430 23.97 -9.47 33.16
CA GLY A 430 23.40 -9.02 31.89
C GLY A 430 23.27 -7.51 31.82
N ARG A 431 24.39 -6.77 31.74
CA ARG A 431 24.35 -5.40 31.19
C ARG A 431 24.29 -5.52 29.67
N GLY A 432 23.15 -5.12 29.11
CA GLY A 432 22.87 -5.18 27.68
C GLY A 432 21.80 -6.21 27.36
N PHE A 433 20.66 -5.73 26.86
CA PHE A 433 19.68 -6.53 26.15
C PHE A 433 20.39 -7.39 25.08
N GLY A 434 20.62 -8.69 25.34
CA GLY A 434 21.25 -9.53 24.32
C GLY A 434 21.92 -10.85 24.69
N ALA A 435 21.90 -11.34 25.94
CA ALA A 435 22.40 -12.68 26.25
C ALA A 435 21.27 -13.65 26.63
N ARG A 436 21.31 -14.86 26.04
CA ARG A 436 20.37 -15.97 26.25
C ARG A 436 20.43 -16.42 27.71
N LYS A 437 19.30 -16.50 28.40
CA LYS A 437 19.19 -16.86 29.83
C LYS A 437 18.04 -17.84 30.11
N PRO A 438 18.09 -18.59 31.22
CA PRO A 438 17.28 -19.79 31.46
C PRO A 438 15.81 -19.50 31.79
N ASP A 439 14.97 -20.53 31.71
CA ASP A 439 13.50 -20.50 31.67
C ASP A 439 12.77 -19.85 32.88
N ASN A 440 13.47 -19.39 33.93
CA ASN A 440 12.90 -18.85 35.18
C ASN A 440 13.47 -17.49 35.65
N TYR A 441 14.00 -16.67 34.74
CA TYR A 441 14.67 -15.39 35.05
C TYR A 441 13.88 -14.41 35.96
N GLN A 442 12.54 -14.41 35.88
CA GLN A 442 11.68 -13.48 36.63
C GLN A 442 11.60 -13.82 38.13
N ALA A 443 11.56 -15.11 38.50
CA ALA A 443 11.46 -15.55 39.89
C ALA A 443 12.78 -15.28 40.64
N THR A 444 13.91 -15.57 40.00
CA THR A 444 15.26 -15.35 40.57
C THR A 444 15.57 -13.86 40.73
N SER A 445 15.17 -13.02 39.77
CA SER A 445 15.42 -11.57 39.82
C SER A 445 14.60 -10.86 40.91
N LEU A 446 13.33 -11.24 41.12
CA LEU A 446 12.50 -10.62 42.16
C LEU A 446 12.89 -11.12 43.56
N ALA A 447 13.24 -12.39 43.70
CA ALA A 447 13.73 -12.95 44.97
C ALA A 447 15.02 -12.26 45.43
N LEU A 448 15.93 -11.97 44.50
CA LEU A 448 17.16 -11.22 44.80
C LEU A 448 16.87 -9.80 45.29
N VAL A 449 15.92 -9.11 44.66
CA VAL A 449 15.52 -7.75 45.05
C VAL A 449 14.77 -7.75 46.39
N ASP A 450 13.95 -8.76 46.65
CA ASP A 450 13.28 -8.96 47.96
C ASP A 450 14.30 -9.19 49.07
N ARG A 451 15.34 -10.00 48.82
CA ARG A 451 16.47 -10.19 49.74
C ARG A 451 17.23 -8.90 49.97
N ALA A 452 17.63 -8.20 48.91
CA ALA A 452 18.31 -6.91 49.00
C ALA A 452 17.49 -5.91 49.83
N THR A 453 16.17 -5.90 49.66
CA THR A 453 15.26 -5.04 50.44
C THR A 453 15.24 -5.42 51.92
N ALA A 454 15.29 -6.71 52.26
CA ALA A 454 15.36 -7.18 53.64
C ALA A 454 16.68 -6.76 54.31
N GLU A 455 17.81 -6.95 53.62
CA GLU A 455 19.14 -6.56 54.12
C GLU A 455 19.26 -5.04 54.28
N LEU A 456 18.70 -4.24 53.36
CA LEU A 456 18.72 -2.78 53.44
C LEU A 456 17.95 -2.21 54.64
N LYS A 457 17.09 -2.99 55.32
CA LYS A 457 16.42 -2.52 56.54
C LYS A 457 17.45 -2.23 57.64
N THR A 458 18.44 -3.10 57.79
CA THR A 458 19.45 -3.05 58.86
C THR A 458 20.83 -2.60 58.36
N ALA A 459 21.14 -2.77 57.08
CA ALA A 459 22.41 -2.35 56.49
C ALA A 459 22.46 -0.83 56.23
N PHE A 460 23.69 -0.29 56.24
CA PHE A 460 24.02 1.10 55.90
C PHE A 460 23.23 2.18 56.67
N VAL A 461 22.70 1.87 57.86
CA VAL A 461 21.99 2.84 58.72
C VAL A 461 22.86 4.06 59.01
N ASN A 462 24.15 3.85 59.28
CA ASN A 462 25.12 4.90 59.56
C ASN A 462 25.73 5.54 58.29
N LYS A 463 25.34 5.08 57.10
CA LYS A 463 25.80 5.58 55.79
C LYS A 463 24.61 5.99 54.92
N PRO A 464 23.88 7.05 55.31
CA PRO A 464 22.61 7.44 54.69
C PRO A 464 22.72 7.72 53.18
N ALA A 465 23.86 8.23 52.70
CA ALA A 465 24.09 8.48 51.28
C ALA A 465 24.15 7.19 50.43
N VAL A 466 24.80 6.15 50.95
CA VAL A 466 24.93 4.82 50.33
C VAL A 466 23.58 4.11 50.37
N ARG A 467 22.93 4.11 51.55
CA ARG A 467 21.58 3.57 51.74
C ARG A 467 20.58 4.18 50.77
N ALA A 468 20.53 5.51 50.66
CA ALA A 468 19.63 6.19 49.73
C ALA A 468 19.89 5.80 48.26
N ALA A 469 21.15 5.60 47.86
CA ALA A 469 21.46 5.16 46.50
C ALA A 469 20.95 3.74 46.23
N LEU A 470 21.14 2.81 47.17
CA LEU A 470 20.65 1.44 47.05
C LEU A 470 19.12 1.38 47.06
N LEU A 471 18.46 2.12 47.97
CA LEU A 471 17.00 2.23 48.03
C LEU A 471 16.39 2.75 46.71
N VAL A 472 17.01 3.75 46.06
CA VAL A 472 16.56 4.23 44.74
C VAL A 472 16.67 3.14 43.68
N ARG A 473 17.80 2.41 43.62
CA ARG A 473 17.99 1.35 42.62
C ARG A 473 17.02 0.20 42.82
N THR A 474 16.90 -0.30 44.05
CA THR A 474 15.94 -1.36 44.43
C THR A 474 14.50 -0.93 44.13
N GLY A 475 14.13 0.32 44.48
CA GLY A 475 12.83 0.89 44.16
C GLY A 475 12.55 0.93 42.65
N ALA A 476 13.51 1.39 41.84
CA ALA A 476 13.37 1.45 40.38
C ALA A 476 13.18 0.06 39.73
N VAL A 477 13.86 -0.97 40.26
CA VAL A 477 13.66 -2.35 39.81
C VAL A 477 12.24 -2.82 40.12
N TYR A 478 11.74 -2.59 41.34
CA TYR A 478 10.34 -2.90 41.66
C TYR A 478 9.35 -2.16 40.76
N VAL A 479 9.59 -0.89 40.40
CA VAL A 479 8.73 -0.16 39.45
C VAL A 479 8.71 -0.83 38.07
N SER A 480 9.87 -1.29 37.59
CA SER A 480 9.99 -1.96 36.28
C SER A 480 9.22 -3.29 36.24
N PHE A 481 9.22 -4.03 37.36
CA PHE A 481 8.39 -5.22 37.55
C PHE A 481 6.95 -4.91 37.98
N GLY A 482 6.60 -3.62 38.13
CA GLY A 482 5.30 -3.09 38.54
C GLY A 482 4.88 -3.38 39.99
N GLN A 483 5.80 -3.80 40.85
CA GLN A 483 5.60 -4.04 42.29
C GLN A 483 5.52 -2.72 43.07
N PHE A 484 4.49 -1.92 42.80
CA PHE A 484 4.44 -0.53 43.28
C PHE A 484 4.28 -0.38 44.79
N SER A 485 3.62 -1.33 45.45
CA SER A 485 3.45 -1.35 46.92
C SER A 485 4.79 -1.46 47.64
N LYS A 486 5.72 -2.26 47.09
CA LYS A 486 7.10 -2.40 47.57
C LYS A 486 8.00 -1.24 47.15
N ALA A 487 7.83 -0.70 45.94
CA ALA A 487 8.66 0.40 45.43
C ALA A 487 8.47 1.72 46.19
N LYS A 488 7.21 2.09 46.47
CA LYS A 488 6.84 3.39 47.05
C LYS A 488 7.57 3.72 48.37
N PRO A 489 7.59 2.86 49.39
CA PRO A 489 8.27 3.17 50.66
C PRO A 489 9.76 3.40 50.46
N LEU A 490 10.43 2.61 49.61
CA LEU A 490 11.87 2.72 49.36
C LEU A 490 12.23 4.04 48.67
N LEU A 491 11.48 4.44 47.64
CA LEU A 491 11.72 5.70 46.93
C LEU A 491 11.45 6.93 47.82
N ASN A 492 10.43 6.86 48.68
CA ASN A 492 10.14 7.93 49.64
C ASN A 492 11.20 8.03 50.74
N GLU A 493 11.68 6.90 51.27
CA GLU A 493 12.77 6.88 52.25
C GLU A 493 14.06 7.44 51.64
N ALA A 494 14.40 7.02 50.42
CA ALA A 494 15.58 7.52 49.73
C ALA A 494 15.52 9.04 49.44
N LEU A 495 14.33 9.56 49.08
CA LEU A 495 14.13 10.99 48.92
C LEU A 495 14.32 11.71 50.26
N ARG A 496 13.71 11.22 51.35
CA ARG A 496 13.83 11.81 52.69
C ARG A 496 15.29 11.90 53.13
N LEU A 497 16.04 10.78 53.05
CA LEU A 497 17.46 10.74 53.40
C LEU A 497 18.28 11.75 52.59
N ARG A 498 18.01 11.90 51.28
CA ARG A 498 18.73 12.87 50.43
C ARG A 498 18.32 14.31 50.69
N GLN A 499 17.10 14.58 51.15
CA GLN A 499 16.68 15.92 51.58
C GLN A 499 17.33 16.32 52.90
N GLU A 500 17.52 15.37 53.82
CA GLU A 500 18.25 15.58 55.08
C GLU A 500 19.75 15.80 54.84
N LEU A 501 20.33 15.12 53.83
CA LEU A 501 21.76 15.22 53.49
C LEU A 501 22.13 16.49 52.71
N TYR A 502 21.23 17.00 51.87
CA TYR A 502 21.54 18.08 50.93
C TYR A 502 20.61 19.28 51.15
N ALA A 503 21.17 20.38 51.66
CA ALA A 503 20.45 21.63 51.95
C ALA A 503 20.12 22.48 50.70
N SER A 504 20.71 22.15 49.55
CA SER A 504 20.51 22.86 48.28
C SER A 504 20.42 21.86 47.11
N ASP A 505 20.28 22.36 45.88
CA ASP A 505 20.20 21.50 44.69
C ASP A 505 21.40 20.55 44.62
N HIS A 506 21.12 19.26 44.48
CA HIS A 506 22.13 18.22 44.38
C HIS A 506 21.73 17.15 43.36
N ALA A 507 22.71 16.58 42.66
CA ALA A 507 22.50 15.62 41.57
C ALA A 507 21.66 14.42 42.02
N GLU A 508 21.96 13.89 43.20
CA GLU A 508 21.26 12.72 43.77
C GLU A 508 19.84 13.05 44.22
N LEU A 509 19.61 14.28 44.68
CA LEU A 509 18.27 14.73 45.03
C LEU A 509 17.40 14.84 43.78
N ALA A 510 17.98 15.37 42.69
CA ALA A 510 17.31 15.41 41.39
C ALA A 510 17.01 14.00 40.85
N GLU A 511 17.91 13.03 41.05
CA GLU A 511 17.67 11.63 40.70
C GLU A 511 16.50 11.02 41.48
N SER A 512 16.38 11.29 42.79
CA SER A 512 15.22 10.81 43.57
C SER A 512 13.90 11.36 43.05
N TRP A 513 13.85 12.66 42.70
CA TRP A 513 12.67 13.26 42.08
C TRP A 513 12.36 12.64 40.71
N HIS A 514 13.39 12.38 39.89
CA HIS A 514 13.22 11.72 38.60
C HIS A 514 12.62 10.31 38.76
N GLN A 515 13.13 9.51 39.70
CA GLN A 515 12.65 8.15 39.94
C GLN A 515 11.24 8.11 40.52
N LEU A 516 10.87 9.09 41.35
CA LEU A 516 9.47 9.29 41.75
C LEU A 516 8.59 9.70 40.55
N GLY A 517 9.10 10.53 39.65
CA GLY A 517 8.45 10.80 38.36
C GLY A 517 8.18 9.52 37.58
N TYR A 518 9.17 8.63 37.48
CA TYR A 518 9.06 7.33 36.84
C TYR A 518 8.04 6.41 37.53
N PHE A 519 8.08 6.33 38.86
CA PHE A 519 7.08 5.63 39.66
C PHE A 519 5.64 6.09 39.35
N HIS A 520 5.40 7.41 39.40
CA HIS A 520 4.07 7.96 39.15
C HIS A 520 3.65 7.83 37.69
N HIS A 521 4.58 7.94 36.74
CA HIS A 521 4.33 7.69 35.33
C HIS A 521 3.88 6.24 35.12
N ALA A 522 4.58 5.30 35.75
CA ALA A 522 4.21 3.89 35.74
C ALA A 522 2.82 3.65 36.39
N GLN A 523 2.41 4.42 37.38
CA GLN A 523 1.04 4.32 37.92
C GLN A 523 -0.02 5.08 37.12
N PHE A 524 0.31 5.62 35.95
CA PHE A 524 -0.55 6.50 35.14
C PHE A 524 -1.01 7.77 35.88
N GLN A 525 -0.32 8.15 36.97
CA GLN A 525 -0.57 9.37 37.73
C GLN A 525 0.16 10.54 37.06
N ARG A 526 -0.31 10.91 35.86
CA ARG A 526 0.38 11.84 34.95
C ARG A 526 0.71 13.19 35.57
N ALA A 527 -0.22 13.79 36.30
CA ALA A 527 -0.02 15.10 36.93
C ALA A 527 1.13 15.08 37.97
N LEU A 528 1.18 14.02 38.80
CA LEU A 528 2.25 13.84 39.77
C LEU A 528 3.57 13.51 39.09
N ALA A 529 3.55 12.67 38.05
CA ALA A 529 4.73 12.35 37.27
C ALA A 529 5.35 13.60 36.65
N LYS A 530 4.53 14.44 36.00
CA LYS A 530 4.96 15.70 35.37
C LYS A 530 5.60 16.62 36.40
N LYS A 531 4.93 16.85 37.54
CA LYS A 531 5.44 17.67 38.63
C LYS A 531 6.83 17.22 39.11
N HIS A 532 7.03 15.92 39.29
CA HIS A 532 8.31 15.38 39.78
C HIS A 532 9.41 15.43 38.72
N TYR A 533 9.10 15.12 37.46
CA TYR A 533 10.07 15.27 36.37
C TYR A 533 10.46 16.72 36.10
N GLU A 534 9.52 17.68 36.17
CA GLU A 534 9.80 19.11 36.03
C GLU A 534 10.72 19.60 37.17
N LYS A 535 10.48 19.14 38.40
CA LYS A 535 11.34 19.44 39.54
C LYS A 535 12.75 18.87 39.33
N ALA A 536 12.87 17.62 38.88
CA ALA A 536 14.16 17.01 38.56
C ALA A 536 14.87 17.73 37.40
N LEU A 537 14.15 18.09 36.34
CA LEU A 537 14.68 18.84 35.20
C LEU A 537 15.21 20.21 35.61
N ALA A 538 14.46 20.96 36.42
CA ALA A 538 14.86 22.29 36.89
C ALA A 538 16.17 22.22 37.70
N MET A 539 16.30 21.23 38.59
CA MET A 539 17.55 20.98 39.34
C MET A 539 18.70 20.58 38.41
N ARG A 540 18.48 19.60 37.51
CA ARG A 540 19.50 19.12 36.57
C ARG A 540 20.00 20.23 35.64
N ARG A 541 19.14 21.13 35.16
CA ARG A 541 19.52 22.27 34.33
C ARG A 541 20.38 23.28 35.07
N ARG A 542 20.07 23.59 36.34
CA ARG A 542 20.88 24.51 37.16
C ARG A 542 22.25 23.94 37.50
N LEU A 543 22.33 22.63 37.74
CA LEU A 543 23.59 21.96 38.12
C LEU A 543 24.52 21.71 36.94
N PHE A 544 23.99 21.28 35.80
CA PHE A 544 24.79 20.76 34.68
C PHE A 544 24.67 21.56 33.38
N GLY A 545 23.77 22.54 33.32
CA GLY A 545 23.45 23.27 32.10
C GLY A 545 22.56 22.47 31.13
N ASP A 546 22.06 23.16 30.10
CA ASP A 546 20.99 22.65 29.23
C ASP A 546 21.41 21.51 28.29
N HIS A 547 22.71 21.34 28.04
CA HIS A 547 23.23 20.40 27.06
C HIS A 547 23.75 19.10 27.69
N HIS A 548 23.58 18.88 28.99
CA HIS A 548 24.13 17.72 29.68
C HIS A 548 23.26 16.45 29.45
N PRO A 549 23.85 15.24 29.32
CA PRO A 549 23.08 14.00 29.09
C PRO A 549 21.99 13.70 30.12
N VAL A 550 22.21 14.04 31.39
CA VAL A 550 21.23 13.83 32.47
C VAL A 550 20.02 14.76 32.33
N VAL A 551 20.17 15.90 31.65
CA VAL A 551 19.07 16.80 31.28
C VAL A 551 18.26 16.20 30.13
N ALA A 552 18.92 15.60 29.14
CA ALA A 552 18.25 14.88 28.05
C ALA A 552 17.33 13.78 28.56
N ASP A 553 17.76 12.99 29.55
CA ASP A 553 16.95 11.94 30.17
C ASP A 553 15.62 12.46 30.77
N SER A 554 15.65 13.61 31.43
CA SER A 554 14.42 14.27 31.91
C SER A 554 13.52 14.72 30.76
N TYR A 555 14.10 15.23 29.66
CA TYR A 555 13.35 15.61 28.47
C TYR A 555 12.69 14.43 27.77
N VAL A 556 13.35 13.26 27.71
CA VAL A 556 12.75 12.04 27.14
C VAL A 556 11.47 11.67 27.90
N HIS A 557 11.55 11.60 29.22
CA HIS A 557 10.43 11.17 30.05
C HIS A 557 9.27 12.19 30.08
N LEU A 558 9.58 13.49 30.12
CA LEU A 558 8.57 14.54 29.97
C LEU A 558 7.95 14.54 28.57
N GLY A 559 8.76 14.33 27.53
CA GLY A 559 8.33 14.19 26.15
C GLY A 559 7.32 13.06 25.97
N PHE A 560 7.63 11.86 26.48
CA PHE A 560 6.70 10.73 26.50
C PHE A 560 5.39 11.05 27.24
N LEU A 561 5.49 11.68 28.40
CA LEU A 561 4.34 11.96 29.25
C LEU A 561 3.37 12.98 28.61
N THR A 562 3.92 13.96 27.89
CA THR A 562 3.17 15.06 27.27
C THR A 562 2.68 14.77 25.86
N ALA A 563 3.18 13.70 25.22
CA ALA A 563 2.88 13.32 23.85
C ALA A 563 1.40 12.99 23.57
N ILE A 564 0.67 12.50 24.59
CA ILE A 564 -0.62 11.84 24.37
C ILE A 564 -1.81 12.80 24.52
N ASP A 565 -1.72 13.89 25.31
CA ASP A 565 -2.93 14.70 25.62
C ASP A 565 -2.69 16.17 26.06
N ASP A 566 -1.48 16.62 26.42
CA ASP A 566 -1.30 17.89 27.16
C ASP A 566 -0.74 19.05 26.29
N ASP A 567 0.35 18.79 25.55
CA ASP A 567 0.96 19.72 24.59
C ASP A 567 1.90 18.95 23.64
N PRO A 568 1.41 18.52 22.46
CA PRO A 568 2.22 17.75 21.51
C PRO A 568 3.38 18.55 20.92
N THR A 569 3.31 19.88 20.94
CA THR A 569 4.39 20.75 20.47
C THR A 569 5.52 20.82 21.49
N ALA A 570 5.18 20.93 22.78
CA ALA A 570 6.18 20.80 23.85
C ALA A 570 6.82 19.41 23.85
N SER A 571 6.05 18.34 23.67
CA SER A 571 6.58 16.98 23.55
C SER A 571 7.59 16.85 22.42
N GLU A 572 7.24 17.34 21.22
CA GLU A 572 8.13 17.31 20.05
C GLU A 572 9.43 18.09 20.31
N ARG A 573 9.34 19.28 20.93
CA ARG A 573 10.52 20.07 21.31
C ARG A 573 11.43 19.35 22.29
N MET A 574 10.86 18.78 23.35
CA MET A 574 11.63 18.08 24.39
C MET A 574 12.33 16.84 23.83
N LEU A 575 11.63 16.02 23.05
CA LEU A 575 12.21 14.83 22.42
C LEU A 575 13.32 15.21 21.43
N ARG A 576 13.14 16.27 20.63
CA ARG A 576 14.17 16.76 19.71
C ARG A 576 15.40 17.26 20.45
N GLN A 577 15.23 18.06 21.51
CA GLN A 577 16.34 18.52 22.36
C GLN A 577 17.09 17.35 23.00
N ALA A 578 16.38 16.34 23.50
CA ALA A 578 17.01 15.13 24.04
C ALA A 578 17.86 14.41 22.97
N MET A 579 17.32 14.24 21.76
CA MET A 579 18.03 13.63 20.63
C MET A 579 19.26 14.42 20.20
N GLU A 580 19.18 15.76 20.15
CA GLU A 580 20.32 16.64 19.83
C GLU A 580 21.45 16.47 20.86
N ILE A 581 21.10 16.48 22.15
CA ILE A 581 22.06 16.29 23.25
C ILE A 581 22.71 14.90 23.17
N GLN A 582 21.90 13.85 22.99
CA GLN A 582 22.37 12.46 22.91
C GLN A 582 23.24 12.22 21.67
N ALA A 583 22.85 12.76 20.52
CA ALA A 583 23.64 12.67 19.29
C ALA A 583 25.02 13.30 19.45
N LYS A 584 25.12 14.43 20.18
CA LYS A 584 26.39 15.11 20.42
C LYS A 584 27.29 14.36 21.40
N HIS A 585 26.74 13.76 22.46
CA HIS A 585 27.54 13.13 23.53
C HIS A 585 27.83 11.64 23.30
N PHE A 586 26.89 10.91 22.71
CA PHE A 586 26.98 9.46 22.54
C PHE A 586 27.01 9.02 21.07
N GLY A 587 26.73 9.94 20.14
CA GLY A 587 26.61 9.67 18.71
C GLY A 587 25.24 9.12 18.32
N LYS A 588 24.85 9.33 17.06
CA LYS A 588 23.59 8.82 16.47
C LYS A 588 23.51 7.30 16.30
N LYS A 589 24.44 6.53 16.88
CA LYS A 589 24.38 5.05 16.90
C LYS A 589 24.22 4.52 18.33
N SER A 590 24.11 5.41 19.32
CA SER A 590 23.96 5.03 20.72
C SER A 590 22.57 4.48 21.03
N HIS A 591 22.48 3.66 22.08
CA HIS A 591 21.21 3.10 22.53
C HIS A 591 20.23 4.19 22.98
N GLU A 592 20.74 5.22 23.66
CA GLU A 592 20.00 6.37 24.17
C GLU A 592 19.33 7.16 23.04
N TYR A 593 20.09 7.41 21.97
CA TYR A 593 19.55 8.08 20.77
C TYR A 593 18.44 7.24 20.12
N GLY A 594 18.68 5.94 19.94
CA GLY A 594 17.70 5.03 19.36
C GLY A 594 16.41 4.94 20.18
N TRP A 595 16.51 4.89 21.50
CA TRP A 595 15.34 4.88 22.40
C TRP A 595 14.52 6.16 22.27
N THR A 596 15.17 7.32 22.27
CA THR A 596 14.48 8.61 22.12
C THR A 596 13.88 8.78 20.73
N LEU A 597 14.57 8.29 19.69
CA LEU A 597 14.05 8.25 18.33
C LEU A 597 12.75 7.42 18.24
N MET A 598 12.66 6.31 18.98
CA MET A 598 11.42 5.51 19.06
C MET A 598 10.29 6.27 19.76
N ALA A 599 10.61 7.04 20.81
CA ALA A 599 9.65 7.95 21.46
C ALA A 599 9.10 8.98 20.48
N TYR A 600 10.02 9.61 19.73
CA TYR A 600 9.73 10.64 18.74
C TYR A 600 8.89 10.10 17.59
N LEU A 601 9.25 8.91 17.08
CA LEU A 601 8.45 8.16 16.12
C LEU A 601 7.04 7.88 16.65
N GLY A 602 6.91 7.40 17.89
CA GLY A 602 5.62 7.12 18.52
C GLY A 602 4.69 8.33 18.59
N LEU A 603 5.24 9.52 18.87
CA LEU A 603 4.51 10.79 18.84
C LEU A 603 3.93 11.07 17.45
N HIS A 604 4.72 10.94 16.38
CA HIS A 604 4.27 11.21 15.01
C HIS A 604 3.29 10.15 14.49
N VAL A 605 3.45 8.88 14.90
CA VAL A 605 2.47 7.81 14.64
C VAL A 605 1.14 8.11 15.32
N HIS A 606 1.17 8.63 16.56
CA HIS A 606 -0.05 9.02 17.27
C HIS A 606 -0.79 10.16 16.55
N ARG A 607 -0.05 11.17 16.08
CA ARG A 607 -0.56 12.33 15.32
C ARG A 607 -0.97 12.02 13.88
N GLY A 608 -0.61 10.85 13.34
CA GLY A 608 -0.89 10.48 11.96
C GLY A 608 -0.04 11.25 10.93
N GLU A 609 1.12 11.77 11.34
CA GLU A 609 2.04 12.53 10.49
C GLU A 609 2.92 11.60 9.66
N TRP A 610 2.29 10.82 8.76
CA TRP A 610 2.94 9.71 8.04
C TRP A 610 4.18 10.11 7.23
N ALA A 611 4.23 11.35 6.74
CA ALA A 611 5.39 11.89 6.03
C ALA A 611 6.66 11.94 6.92
N LYS A 612 6.51 12.16 8.24
CA LYS A 612 7.62 12.11 9.20
C LYS A 612 7.87 10.69 9.72
N VAL A 613 6.83 9.86 9.82
CA VAL A 613 6.91 8.49 10.34
C VAL A 613 7.83 7.61 9.50
N MET A 614 7.72 7.65 8.18
CA MET A 614 8.51 6.79 7.28
C MET A 614 10.03 7.00 7.40
N PRO A 615 10.58 8.22 7.30
CA PRO A 615 12.02 8.42 7.46
C PRO A 615 12.51 8.09 8.89
N LEU A 616 11.71 8.36 9.92
CA LEU A 616 12.05 7.99 11.31
C LEU A 616 12.08 6.47 11.52
N LEU A 617 11.24 5.72 10.81
CA LEU A 617 11.27 4.26 10.82
C LEU A 617 12.52 3.71 10.13
N GLU A 618 12.92 4.31 9.01
CA GLU A 618 14.16 3.92 8.31
C GLU A 618 15.39 4.19 9.18
N GLU A 619 15.44 5.36 9.83
CA GLU A 619 16.50 5.71 10.78
C GLU A 619 16.51 4.80 12.01
N GLY A 620 15.33 4.41 12.51
CA GLY A 620 15.15 3.56 13.68
C GLY A 620 15.43 2.07 13.46
N ARG A 621 15.34 1.60 12.21
CA ARG A 621 15.38 0.17 11.88
C ARG A 621 16.67 -0.54 12.31
N PRO A 622 17.88 0.01 12.09
CA PRO A 622 19.12 -0.62 12.53
C PRO A 622 19.21 -0.80 14.06
N PHE A 623 18.58 0.09 14.84
CA PHE A 623 18.52 -0.06 16.29
C PHE A 623 17.62 -1.23 16.70
N LEU A 624 16.44 -1.30 16.08
CA LEU A 624 15.46 -2.35 16.33
C LEU A 624 15.95 -3.73 15.89
N GLU A 625 16.75 -3.82 14.83
CA GLU A 625 17.34 -5.08 14.35
C GLU A 625 18.49 -5.57 15.24
N ARG A 626 19.19 -4.66 15.92
CA ARG A 626 20.30 -4.99 16.81
C ARG A 626 19.84 -5.48 18.18
N TRP A 627 18.64 -5.09 18.63
CA TRP A 627 18.14 -5.47 19.94
C TRP A 627 17.50 -6.86 19.92
N LYS A 628 18.10 -7.82 20.62
CA LYS A 628 17.55 -9.17 20.81
C LYS A 628 16.65 -9.25 22.04
N GLY A 629 15.75 -10.23 22.08
CA GLY A 629 14.86 -10.46 23.22
C GLY A 629 13.87 -9.30 23.41
N PRO A 630 13.94 -8.51 24.49
CA PRO A 630 12.97 -7.44 24.73
C PRO A 630 12.88 -6.39 23.62
N GLY A 631 14.00 -6.05 22.97
CA GLY A 631 13.96 -5.08 21.87
C GLY A 631 13.39 -5.65 20.58
N GLU A 632 13.53 -6.95 20.34
CA GLU A 632 12.85 -7.65 19.25
C GLU A 632 11.33 -7.66 19.49
N ALA A 633 10.90 -7.87 20.74
CA ALA A 633 9.50 -7.75 21.12
C ALA A 633 8.96 -6.34 20.84
N ILE A 634 9.73 -5.29 21.16
CA ILE A 634 9.38 -3.89 20.87
C ILE A 634 9.28 -3.65 19.36
N ARG A 635 10.23 -4.14 18.56
CA ARG A 635 10.19 -4.04 17.10
C ARG A 635 8.90 -4.61 16.55
N HIS A 636 8.53 -5.82 16.96
CA HIS A 636 7.28 -6.45 16.55
C HIS A 636 6.04 -5.64 16.98
N ALA A 637 6.04 -5.03 18.17
CA ALA A 637 4.94 -4.16 18.61
C ALA A 637 4.81 -2.90 17.73
N VAL A 638 5.94 -2.31 17.33
CA VAL A 638 5.98 -1.14 16.43
C VAL A 638 5.47 -1.53 15.03
N ASP A 639 5.97 -2.63 14.47
CA ASP A 639 5.51 -3.17 13.18
C ASP A 639 3.99 -3.45 13.22
N ALA A 640 3.48 -4.00 14.33
CA ALA A 640 2.06 -4.26 14.54
C ALA A 640 1.23 -2.97 14.57
N ALA A 641 1.71 -1.94 15.28
CA ALA A 641 1.02 -0.65 15.38
C ALA A 641 0.93 0.05 14.02
N ILE A 642 1.99 -0.04 13.20
CA ILE A 642 2.03 0.50 11.84
C ILE A 642 1.08 -0.29 10.93
N ALA A 643 1.17 -1.61 10.92
CA ALA A 643 0.30 -2.47 10.12
C ALA A 643 -1.18 -2.22 10.44
N ARG A 644 -1.53 -2.07 11.73
CA ARG A 644 -2.89 -1.75 12.18
C ARG A 644 -3.38 -0.42 11.59
N ARG A 645 -2.53 0.60 11.60
CA ARG A 645 -2.87 1.93 11.08
C ARG A 645 -3.00 1.96 9.56
N LEU A 646 -2.22 1.14 8.85
CA LEU A 646 -2.31 0.95 7.39
C LEU A 646 -3.49 0.05 6.97
N GLY A 647 -4.28 -0.47 7.92
CA GLY A 647 -5.40 -1.36 7.64
C GLY A 647 -4.99 -2.80 7.29
N MET A 648 -3.72 -3.15 7.46
CA MET A 648 -3.19 -4.51 7.28
C MET A 648 -3.44 -5.33 8.55
N VAL A 649 -4.70 -5.68 8.79
CA VAL A 649 -5.18 -6.23 10.07
C VAL A 649 -4.54 -7.59 10.39
N GLU A 650 -4.40 -8.46 9.40
CA GLU A 650 -3.82 -9.80 9.56
C GLU A 650 -2.35 -9.72 9.95
N LEU A 651 -1.60 -8.84 9.27
CA LEU A 651 -0.20 -8.58 9.58
C LEU A 651 -0.05 -7.96 10.98
N ALA A 652 -0.92 -7.03 11.36
CA ALA A 652 -0.90 -6.44 12.69
C ALA A 652 -1.11 -7.50 13.78
N GLU A 653 -2.05 -8.42 13.57
CA GLU A 653 -2.33 -9.52 14.49
C GLU A 653 -1.13 -10.47 14.61
N GLU A 654 -0.52 -10.85 13.49
CA GLU A 654 0.70 -11.67 13.46
C GLU A 654 1.83 -11.00 14.25
N LYS A 655 2.08 -9.70 14.00
CA LYS A 655 3.16 -8.95 14.64
C LYS A 655 2.91 -8.75 16.14
N PHE A 656 1.67 -8.50 16.58
CA PHE A 656 1.35 -8.46 18.00
C PHE A 656 1.57 -9.82 18.69
N ARG A 657 1.22 -10.93 18.03
CA ARG A 657 1.51 -12.28 18.57
C ARG A 657 3.00 -12.57 18.67
N GLN A 658 3.79 -12.20 17.67
CA GLN A 658 5.25 -12.31 17.71
C GLN A 658 5.83 -11.46 18.85
N SER A 659 5.35 -10.22 19.00
CA SER A 659 5.76 -9.35 20.10
C SER A 659 5.46 -9.97 21.46
N LEU A 660 4.28 -10.58 21.63
CA LEU A 660 3.92 -11.28 22.86
C LEU A 660 4.80 -12.49 23.09
N ALA A 661 4.96 -13.38 22.10
CA ALA A 661 5.76 -14.59 22.26
C ALA A 661 7.20 -14.27 22.69
N VAL A 662 7.84 -13.31 22.00
CA VAL A 662 9.21 -12.88 22.34
C VAL A 662 9.23 -12.14 23.68
N GLY A 663 8.25 -11.28 23.95
CA GLY A 663 8.15 -10.52 25.19
C GLY A 663 7.96 -11.43 26.41
N GLU A 664 7.12 -12.46 26.31
CA GLU A 664 6.89 -13.43 27.38
C GLU A 664 8.11 -14.30 27.64
N ALA A 665 8.74 -14.80 26.58
CA ALA A 665 9.96 -15.59 26.71
C ALA A 665 11.11 -14.79 27.32
N SER A 666 11.22 -13.49 27.03
CA SER A 666 12.36 -12.67 27.45
C SER A 666 12.15 -11.87 28.73
N LEU A 667 10.94 -11.40 29.01
CA LEU A 667 10.61 -10.53 30.15
C LEU A 667 9.69 -11.21 31.17
N GLY A 668 9.08 -12.33 30.79
CA GLY A 668 8.05 -13.01 31.56
C GLY A 668 6.64 -12.46 31.31
N PRO A 669 5.60 -13.28 31.51
CA PRO A 669 4.19 -12.94 31.19
C PRO A 669 3.64 -11.79 32.05
N SER A 670 4.27 -11.58 33.20
CA SER A 670 3.89 -10.55 34.17
C SER A 670 4.57 -9.20 33.93
N HIS A 671 5.45 -9.06 32.94
CA HIS A 671 6.12 -7.79 32.69
C HIS A 671 5.17 -6.75 32.08
N ARG A 672 5.32 -5.47 32.48
CA ARG A 672 4.43 -4.38 32.03
C ARG A 672 4.35 -4.24 30.50
N PHE A 673 5.47 -4.41 29.80
CA PHE A 673 5.48 -4.39 28.33
C PHE A 673 4.58 -5.45 27.71
N VAL A 674 4.66 -6.69 28.21
CA VAL A 674 3.82 -7.81 27.75
C VAL A 674 2.35 -7.50 27.99
N PHE A 675 2.04 -6.95 29.17
CA PHE A 675 0.68 -6.51 29.50
C PHE A 675 0.12 -5.50 28.47
N ILE A 676 0.92 -4.49 28.10
CA ILE A 676 0.53 -3.49 27.09
C ILE A 676 0.32 -4.14 25.72
N ALA A 677 1.27 -4.98 25.28
CA ALA A 677 1.15 -5.68 24.00
C ALA A 677 -0.10 -6.58 23.95
N ARG A 678 -0.41 -7.26 25.05
CA ARG A 678 -1.57 -8.16 25.18
C ARG A 678 -2.87 -7.39 25.13
N HIS A 679 -2.93 -6.24 25.81
CA HIS A 679 -4.06 -5.33 25.72
C HIS A 679 -4.30 -4.83 24.29
N GLN A 680 -3.24 -4.45 23.57
CA GLN A 680 -3.33 -3.98 22.18
C GLN A 680 -3.82 -5.08 21.23
N LEU A 681 -3.36 -6.33 21.43
CA LEU A 681 -3.86 -7.49 20.69
C LEU A 681 -5.34 -7.73 20.98
N ALA A 682 -5.75 -7.71 22.26
CA ALA A 682 -7.15 -7.86 22.64
C ALA A 682 -8.04 -6.78 21.99
N GLU A 683 -7.57 -5.54 21.91
CA GLU A 683 -8.28 -4.45 21.25
C GLU A 683 -8.44 -4.69 19.74
N LEU A 684 -7.37 -5.15 19.07
CA LEU A 684 -7.40 -5.50 17.66
C LEU A 684 -8.41 -6.63 17.39
N LEU A 685 -8.38 -7.70 18.21
CA LEU A 685 -9.29 -8.83 18.11
C LEU A 685 -10.75 -8.43 18.36
N HIS A 686 -10.99 -7.55 19.34
CA HIS A 686 -12.32 -7.00 19.61
C HIS A 686 -12.85 -6.21 18.41
N ASN A 687 -12.03 -5.34 17.82
CA ASN A 687 -12.39 -4.55 16.64
C ASN A 687 -12.69 -5.44 15.42
N ARG A 688 -11.97 -6.57 15.28
CA ARG A 688 -12.21 -7.59 14.23
C ARG A 688 -13.36 -8.55 14.53
N LYS A 689 -14.13 -8.30 15.60
CA LYS A 689 -15.25 -9.15 16.07
C LYS A 689 -14.86 -10.58 16.46
N SER A 690 -13.57 -10.85 16.70
CA SER A 690 -13.10 -12.10 17.29
C SER A 690 -13.25 -12.06 18.81
N LEU A 691 -14.50 -12.00 19.28
CA LEU A 691 -14.83 -11.74 20.69
C LEU A 691 -14.29 -12.81 21.66
N PRO A 692 -14.35 -14.13 21.36
CA PRO A 692 -13.82 -15.15 22.27
C PRO A 692 -12.29 -15.08 22.41
N ALA A 693 -11.58 -14.75 21.33
CA ALA A 693 -10.13 -14.58 21.36
C ALA A 693 -9.74 -13.35 22.20
N ALA A 694 -10.43 -12.21 22.00
CA ALA A 694 -10.20 -11.01 22.80
C ALA A 694 -10.46 -11.26 24.31
N GLU A 695 -11.54 -11.99 24.64
CA GLU A 695 -11.84 -12.37 26.02
C GLU A 695 -10.74 -13.22 26.65
N LYS A 696 -10.22 -14.22 25.92
CA LYS A 696 -9.13 -15.09 26.38
C LYS A 696 -7.91 -14.27 26.80
N GLU A 697 -7.50 -13.33 25.95
CA GLU A 697 -6.35 -12.45 26.22
C GLU A 697 -6.55 -11.59 27.48
N LEU A 698 -7.74 -10.99 27.64
CA LEU A 698 -8.06 -10.13 28.78
C LEU A 698 -8.18 -10.90 30.11
N ARG A 699 -8.71 -12.13 30.08
CA ARG A 699 -8.77 -12.98 31.27
C ARG A 699 -7.38 -13.39 31.73
N LEU A 700 -6.49 -13.74 30.80
CA LEU A 700 -5.11 -14.09 31.13
C LEU A 700 -4.36 -12.92 31.77
N MET A 701 -4.59 -11.69 31.27
CA MET A 701 -4.09 -10.47 31.91
C MET A 701 -4.57 -10.33 33.37
N LEU A 702 -5.85 -10.59 33.65
CA LEU A 702 -6.39 -10.52 35.02
C LEU A 702 -5.82 -11.61 35.93
N THR A 703 -5.57 -12.81 35.41
CA THR A 703 -4.91 -13.88 36.16
C THR A 703 -3.51 -13.45 36.62
N HIS A 704 -2.71 -12.87 35.73
CA HIS A 704 -1.36 -12.39 36.07
C HIS A 704 -1.38 -11.21 37.05
N LEU A 705 -2.32 -10.28 36.90
CA LEU A 705 -2.51 -9.20 37.88
C LEU A 705 -2.93 -9.74 39.26
N GLY A 706 -3.76 -10.78 39.29
CA GLY A 706 -4.17 -11.48 40.50
C GLY A 706 -2.98 -12.14 41.22
N GLN A 707 -2.12 -12.85 40.48
CA GLN A 707 -0.89 -13.45 41.02
C GLN A 707 0.04 -12.40 41.67
N ARG A 708 0.01 -11.16 41.20
CA ARG A 708 0.80 -10.04 41.73
C ARG A 708 0.11 -9.26 42.86
N GLN A 709 -1.10 -9.64 43.27
CA GLN A 709 -1.93 -8.89 44.21
C GLN A 709 -2.21 -7.44 43.75
N GLU A 710 -2.30 -7.23 42.44
CA GLU A 710 -2.44 -5.91 41.80
C GLU A 710 -3.83 -5.68 41.19
N LEU A 711 -4.85 -6.39 41.67
CA LEU A 711 -6.22 -6.21 41.20
C LEU A 711 -6.81 -4.83 41.54
N ASP A 712 -6.20 -4.07 42.47
CA ASP A 712 -6.52 -2.67 42.76
C ASP A 712 -5.72 -1.65 41.90
N SER A 713 -5.00 -2.11 40.87
CA SER A 713 -4.22 -1.21 39.99
C SER A 713 -5.07 -0.55 38.90
N ALA A 714 -4.59 0.57 38.34
CA ALA A 714 -5.22 1.20 37.18
C ALA A 714 -5.23 0.28 35.94
N ASP A 715 -4.19 -0.55 35.79
CA ASP A 715 -4.09 -1.56 34.74
C ASP A 715 -5.19 -2.63 34.85
N ALA A 716 -5.44 -3.10 36.07
CA ALA A 716 -6.55 -4.02 36.36
C ALA A 716 -7.89 -3.39 36.01
N ALA A 717 -8.12 -2.14 36.40
CA ALA A 717 -9.36 -1.44 36.11
C ALA A 717 -9.61 -1.26 34.60
N ASN A 718 -8.57 -0.89 33.83
CA ASN A 718 -8.64 -0.78 32.38
C ASN A 718 -8.92 -2.14 31.71
N CYS A 719 -8.26 -3.20 32.18
CA CYS A 719 -8.47 -4.56 31.69
C CYS A 719 -9.90 -5.04 31.96
N LEU A 720 -10.43 -4.79 33.17
CA LEU A 720 -11.80 -5.10 33.57
C LEU A 720 -12.82 -4.33 32.72
N LEU A 721 -12.59 -3.03 32.47
CA LEU A 721 -13.43 -2.23 31.58
C LEU A 721 -13.46 -2.81 30.16
N HIS A 722 -12.30 -3.18 29.62
CA HIS A 722 -12.20 -3.76 28.29
C HIS A 722 -12.91 -5.12 28.21
N LEU A 723 -12.71 -5.98 29.22
CA LEU A 723 -13.39 -7.26 29.33
C LEU A 723 -14.92 -7.07 29.40
N GLY A 724 -15.38 -6.11 30.19
CA GLY A 724 -16.79 -5.73 30.25
C GLY A 724 -17.36 -5.31 28.88
N ARG A 725 -16.60 -4.55 28.07
CA ARG A 725 -17.00 -4.19 26.70
C ARG A 725 -17.08 -5.40 25.77
N VAL A 726 -16.12 -6.33 25.86
CA VAL A 726 -16.12 -7.57 25.06
C VAL A 726 -17.32 -8.44 25.43
N LEU A 727 -17.57 -8.64 26.73
CA LEU A 727 -18.71 -9.43 27.23
C LEU A 727 -20.06 -8.80 26.87
N ARG A 728 -20.17 -7.47 26.92
CA ARG A 728 -21.36 -6.74 26.42
C ARG A 728 -21.61 -7.03 24.94
N ASP A 729 -20.57 -7.02 24.11
CA ASP A 729 -20.70 -7.30 22.68
C ASP A 729 -21.03 -8.77 22.39
N GLN A 730 -20.65 -9.69 23.30
CA GLN A 730 -21.11 -11.08 23.32
C GLN A 730 -22.53 -11.26 23.90
N LYS A 731 -23.20 -10.18 24.34
CA LYS A 731 -24.51 -10.18 25.02
C LYS A 731 -24.53 -10.88 26.39
N ARG A 732 -23.38 -11.07 27.03
CA ARG A 732 -23.25 -11.62 28.40
C ARG A 732 -23.35 -10.51 29.45
N PHE A 733 -24.51 -9.87 29.55
CA PHE A 733 -24.69 -8.62 30.28
C PHE A 733 -24.46 -8.73 31.80
N ALA A 734 -24.96 -9.78 32.46
CA ALA A 734 -24.81 -9.95 33.91
C ALA A 734 -23.33 -10.06 34.32
N GLU A 735 -22.55 -10.79 33.52
CA GLU A 735 -21.12 -10.93 33.75
C GLU A 735 -20.35 -9.66 33.41
N ALA A 736 -20.72 -8.96 32.33
CA ALA A 736 -20.14 -7.67 31.99
C ALA A 736 -20.34 -6.66 33.14
N GLU A 737 -21.53 -6.60 33.74
CA GLU A 737 -21.84 -5.73 34.87
C GLU A 737 -20.92 -6.01 36.06
N LYS A 738 -20.69 -7.29 36.41
CA LYS A 738 -19.80 -7.68 37.52
C LYS A 738 -18.41 -7.05 37.37
N TYR A 739 -17.77 -7.22 36.20
CA TYR A 739 -16.43 -6.68 35.97
C TYR A 739 -16.41 -5.15 35.86
N LEU A 740 -17.45 -4.55 35.25
CA LEU A 740 -17.55 -3.09 35.13
C LEU A 740 -17.75 -2.41 36.49
N ARG A 741 -18.50 -3.01 37.42
CA ARG A 741 -18.62 -2.51 38.80
C ARG A 741 -17.28 -2.56 39.54
N GLN A 742 -16.54 -3.66 39.39
CA GLN A 742 -15.19 -3.78 39.95
C GLN A 742 -14.24 -2.72 39.37
N ALA A 743 -14.25 -2.53 38.05
CA ALA A 743 -13.46 -1.49 37.39
C ALA A 743 -13.81 -0.09 37.91
N ALA A 744 -15.11 0.23 37.99
CA ALA A 744 -15.59 1.52 38.47
C ALA A 744 -15.14 1.79 39.92
N GLN A 745 -15.17 0.79 40.81
CA GLN A 745 -14.73 0.94 42.20
C GLN A 745 -13.25 1.32 42.28
N VAL A 746 -12.39 0.63 41.52
CA VAL A 746 -10.95 0.92 41.46
C VAL A 746 -10.69 2.30 40.85
N MET A 747 -11.35 2.63 39.74
CA MET A 747 -11.25 3.93 39.07
C MET A 747 -11.68 5.10 39.96
N ARG A 748 -12.70 4.90 40.80
CA ARG A 748 -13.16 5.89 41.79
C ARG A 748 -12.07 6.19 42.82
N ARG A 749 -11.45 5.15 43.38
CA ARG A 749 -10.38 5.28 44.38
C ARG A 749 -9.11 5.91 43.80
N LYS A 750 -8.76 5.58 42.55
CA LYS A 750 -7.51 6.05 41.91
C LYS A 750 -7.67 7.37 41.15
N ALA A 751 -8.90 7.87 40.99
CA ALA A 751 -9.22 9.05 40.18
C ALA A 751 -8.75 8.95 38.71
N VAL A 752 -8.99 7.79 38.07
CA VAL A 752 -8.58 7.51 36.67
C VAL A 752 -9.78 7.08 35.82
N ASP A 753 -10.01 7.72 34.66
CA ASP A 753 -10.98 7.40 33.58
C ASP A 753 -12.36 6.81 33.98
N LEU A 754 -12.89 7.21 35.14
CA LEU A 754 -14.13 6.68 35.72
C LEU A 754 -15.35 6.86 34.80
N GLY A 755 -15.44 8.02 34.13
CA GLY A 755 -16.60 8.36 33.30
C GLY A 755 -16.76 7.49 32.06
N ARG A 756 -15.69 6.84 31.55
CA ARG A 756 -15.82 5.85 30.47
C ARG A 756 -16.37 4.53 30.98
N CYS A 757 -15.95 4.09 32.16
CA CYS A 757 -16.43 2.85 32.76
C CYS A 757 -17.91 2.92 33.10
N LEU A 758 -18.34 4.00 33.75
CA LEU A 758 -19.73 4.22 34.14
C LEU A 758 -20.68 4.33 32.93
N HIS A 759 -20.20 4.87 31.81
CA HIS A 759 -20.99 4.89 30.56
C HIS A 759 -21.29 3.49 30.05
N VAL A 760 -20.27 2.63 29.95
CA VAL A 760 -20.44 1.24 29.50
C VAL A 760 -21.30 0.45 30.50
N LEU A 761 -21.11 0.70 31.80
CA LEU A 761 -21.92 0.09 32.86
C LEU A 761 -23.40 0.46 32.71
N GLY A 762 -23.72 1.73 32.47
CA GLY A 762 -25.08 2.19 32.21
C GLY A 762 -25.69 1.58 30.95
N GLU A 763 -24.93 1.45 29.87
CA GLU A 763 -25.39 0.74 28.66
C GLU A 763 -25.75 -0.73 28.97
N VAL A 764 -24.92 -1.43 29.73
CA VAL A 764 -25.13 -2.84 30.12
C VAL A 764 -26.38 -2.97 31.00
N MET A 765 -26.53 -2.13 32.03
CA MET A 765 -27.71 -2.13 32.90
C MET A 765 -29.00 -1.84 32.13
N SER A 766 -28.96 -0.89 31.18
CA SER A 766 -30.10 -0.60 30.32
C SER A 766 -30.51 -1.81 29.48
N LYS A 767 -29.54 -2.57 28.95
CA LYS A 767 -29.81 -3.80 28.20
C LYS A 767 -30.39 -4.93 29.04
N GLN A 768 -30.14 -4.92 30.35
CA GLN A 768 -30.78 -5.83 31.30
C GLN A 768 -32.17 -5.35 31.77
N GLY A 769 -32.60 -4.14 31.39
CA GLY A 769 -33.89 -3.56 31.82
C GLY A 769 -33.84 -2.79 33.14
N ALA A 770 -32.67 -2.70 33.79
CA ALA A 770 -32.49 -1.92 35.03
C ALA A 770 -32.29 -0.42 34.71
N LEU A 771 -33.34 0.24 34.23
CA LEU A 771 -33.25 1.61 33.69
C LEU A 771 -32.88 2.66 34.75
N GLU A 772 -33.38 2.53 35.98
CA GLU A 772 -33.09 3.45 37.08
C GLU A 772 -31.61 3.37 37.50
N LYS A 773 -31.07 2.15 37.58
CA LYS A 773 -29.64 1.93 37.85
C LYS A 773 -28.76 2.43 36.69
N ALA A 774 -29.24 2.28 35.45
CA ALA A 774 -28.57 2.82 34.28
C ALA A 774 -28.52 4.35 34.30
N GLU A 775 -29.60 5.02 34.72
CA GLU A 775 -29.65 6.47 34.91
C GLU A 775 -28.60 6.93 35.93
N GLU A 776 -28.58 6.32 37.12
CA GLU A 776 -27.62 6.66 38.19
C GLU A 776 -26.16 6.55 37.69
N SER A 777 -25.83 5.45 37.01
CA SER A 777 -24.50 5.24 36.44
C SER A 777 -24.16 6.27 35.36
N LEU A 778 -25.11 6.62 34.49
CA LEU A 778 -24.88 7.59 33.41
C LEU A 778 -24.81 9.04 33.91
N GLU A 779 -25.60 9.39 34.92
CA GLU A 779 -25.54 10.68 35.59
C GLU A 779 -24.15 10.89 36.23
N GLU A 780 -23.66 9.88 36.95
CA GLU A 780 -22.31 9.89 37.50
C GLU A 780 -21.24 9.95 36.38
N ALA A 781 -21.44 9.23 35.27
CA ALA A 781 -20.54 9.29 34.12
C ALA A 781 -20.44 10.71 33.53
N VAL A 782 -21.56 11.42 33.44
CA VAL A 782 -21.63 12.82 32.98
C VAL A 782 -20.90 13.74 33.96
N ALA A 783 -21.09 13.56 35.26
CA ALA A 783 -20.41 14.35 36.29
C ALA A 783 -18.88 14.14 36.25
N ALA A 784 -18.44 12.87 36.20
CA ALA A 784 -17.02 12.51 36.14
C ALA A 784 -16.33 13.07 34.89
N ARG A 785 -17.00 13.06 33.73
CA ARG A 785 -16.45 13.65 32.49
C ARG A 785 -16.49 15.18 32.48
N CYS A 786 -17.45 15.80 33.16
CA CYS A 786 -17.49 17.25 33.30
C CYS A 786 -16.31 17.80 34.11
N ALA A 787 -15.88 17.04 35.12
CA ALA A 787 -14.76 17.38 36.00
C ALA A 787 -13.37 17.09 35.37
N ALA A 788 -13.31 16.34 34.26
CA ALA A 788 -12.05 16.04 33.58
C ALA A 788 -11.48 17.31 32.89
N LYS A 789 -10.21 17.64 33.19
CA LYS A 789 -9.50 18.81 32.61
C LYS A 789 -9.38 18.76 31.09
N ASN A 790 -9.36 17.56 30.51
CA ASN A 790 -9.23 17.35 29.07
C ASN A 790 -10.51 16.70 28.53
N ARG A 791 -11.50 17.53 28.19
CA ARG A 791 -12.79 17.06 27.70
C ARG A 791 -12.63 16.51 26.30
N ASN A 792 -12.54 15.20 26.15
CA ASN A 792 -12.76 14.59 24.84
C ASN A 792 -14.26 14.69 24.51
N TYR A 793 -14.65 15.79 23.85
CA TYR A 793 -16.03 16.22 23.65
C TYR A 793 -16.87 15.21 22.85
N TYR A 794 -16.26 14.48 21.92
CA TYR A 794 -16.94 13.41 21.18
C TYR A 794 -17.49 12.33 22.11
N TRP A 795 -16.63 11.86 23.03
CA TRP A 795 -17.04 10.84 23.98
C TRP A 795 -17.96 11.40 25.07
N TYR A 796 -17.78 12.66 25.48
CA TYR A 796 -18.67 13.32 26.43
C TYR A 796 -20.10 13.48 25.87
N GLY A 797 -20.21 13.93 24.62
CA GLY A 797 -21.47 14.04 23.91
C GLY A 797 -22.20 12.70 23.80
N ARG A 798 -21.46 11.63 23.47
CA ARG A 798 -22.02 10.27 23.41
C ARG A 798 -22.62 9.81 24.76
N VAL A 799 -21.99 10.13 25.89
CA VAL A 799 -22.56 9.81 27.20
C VAL A 799 -23.86 10.59 27.44
N LEU A 800 -23.88 11.89 27.09
CA LEU A 800 -25.08 12.72 27.22
C LEU A 800 -26.23 12.23 26.33
N GLU A 801 -25.94 11.76 25.12
CA GLU A 801 -26.93 11.13 24.24
C GLU A 801 -27.54 9.88 24.87
N ASP A 802 -26.69 8.94 25.29
CA ASP A 802 -27.16 7.68 25.85
C ASP A 802 -27.88 7.91 27.19
N TYR A 803 -27.44 8.88 28.01
CA TYR A 803 -28.14 9.34 29.21
C TYR A 803 -29.54 9.89 28.91
N ALA A 804 -29.65 10.77 27.92
CA ALA A 804 -30.95 11.30 27.49
C ALA A 804 -31.88 10.19 27.00
N VAL A 805 -31.37 9.19 26.27
CA VAL A 805 -32.17 8.03 25.83
C VAL A 805 -32.71 7.24 27.02
N ILE A 806 -31.91 7.03 28.08
CA ILE A 806 -32.38 6.35 29.29
C ILE A 806 -33.44 7.18 30.02
N LEU A 807 -33.20 8.47 30.20
CA LEU A 807 -34.15 9.39 30.83
C LEU A 807 -35.51 9.39 30.11
N LEU A 808 -35.51 9.35 28.78
CA LEU A 808 -36.75 9.27 27.99
C LEU A 808 -37.50 7.96 28.17
N ARG A 809 -36.78 6.82 28.29
CA ARG A 809 -37.41 5.53 28.61
C ARG A 809 -38.02 5.53 30.01
N LEU A 810 -37.43 6.28 30.94
CA LEU A 810 -37.94 6.53 32.28
C LEU A 810 -39.01 7.64 32.33
N LYS A 811 -39.41 8.21 31.17
CA LYS A 811 -40.37 9.33 31.06
C LYS A 811 -39.93 10.61 31.80
N LYS A 812 -38.62 10.78 32.06
CA LYS A 812 -38.01 11.98 32.66
C LYS A 812 -37.64 13.00 31.58
N THR A 813 -38.65 13.57 30.91
CA THR A 813 -38.47 14.40 29.71
C THR A 813 -37.69 15.68 29.96
N GLU A 814 -37.93 16.39 31.06
CA GLU A 814 -37.22 17.64 31.36
C GLU A 814 -35.71 17.43 31.55
N LYS A 815 -35.32 16.38 32.31
CA LYS A 815 -33.92 15.99 32.49
C LYS A 815 -33.29 15.58 31.16
N ALA A 816 -34.03 14.86 30.30
CA ALA A 816 -33.54 14.47 28.98
C ALA A 816 -33.28 15.69 28.10
N SER A 817 -34.24 16.62 28.04
CA SER A 817 -34.12 17.90 27.35
C SER A 817 -32.91 18.69 27.84
N ALA A 818 -32.68 18.76 29.16
CA ALA A 818 -31.53 19.43 29.75
C ALA A 818 -30.19 18.76 29.37
N ALA A 819 -30.09 17.43 29.39
CA ALA A 819 -28.89 16.70 28.96
C ALA A 819 -28.56 16.94 27.48
N LEU A 820 -29.58 17.00 26.61
CA LEU A 820 -29.43 17.27 25.19
C LEU A 820 -29.03 18.72 24.91
N ARG A 821 -29.64 19.70 25.58
CA ARG A 821 -29.23 21.12 25.52
C ARG A 821 -27.78 21.30 25.94
N ARG A 822 -27.37 20.61 27.02
CA ARG A 822 -25.97 20.59 27.46
C ARG A 822 -25.04 20.00 26.41
N HIS A 823 -25.44 18.92 25.73
CA HIS A 823 -24.64 18.37 24.64
C HIS A 823 -24.47 19.38 23.50
N VAL A 824 -25.54 20.07 23.11
CA VAL A 824 -25.49 21.12 22.08
C VAL A 824 -24.57 22.27 22.50
N SER A 825 -24.67 22.76 23.74
CA SER A 825 -23.82 23.84 24.24
C SER A 825 -22.33 23.46 24.30
N GLU A 826 -22.00 22.22 24.66
CA GLU A 826 -20.61 21.75 24.68
C GLU A 826 -20.02 21.61 23.28
N LEU A 827 -20.86 21.31 22.27
CA LEU A 827 -20.45 21.33 20.87
C LEU A 827 -20.12 22.75 20.39
N GLU A 828 -20.86 23.77 20.83
CA GLU A 828 -20.63 25.17 20.43
C GLU A 828 -19.28 25.73 20.90
N ARG A 829 -18.83 25.33 22.09
CA ARG A 829 -17.58 25.83 22.69
C ARG A 829 -16.33 25.50 21.86
N PHE A 830 -16.39 24.53 20.96
CA PHE A 830 -15.18 23.97 20.35
C PHE A 830 -14.81 24.53 18.96
N GLN A 831 -15.63 25.40 18.34
CA GLN A 831 -15.36 26.20 17.12
C GLN A 831 -14.47 25.58 16.00
N THR A 832 -14.31 24.26 15.92
CA THR A 832 -13.43 23.61 14.95
C THR A 832 -14.27 22.86 13.92
N PRO A 833 -14.14 23.23 12.64
CA PRO A 833 -14.91 22.65 11.55
C PRO A 833 -14.25 21.33 11.11
N ASP A 834 -14.48 20.25 11.85
CA ASP A 834 -14.09 18.89 11.44
C ASP A 834 -15.31 18.02 11.10
N ALA A 835 -15.17 17.11 10.13
CA ALA A 835 -16.17 16.15 9.65
C ALA A 835 -16.92 15.42 10.79
N ASN A 836 -16.25 15.18 11.92
CA ASN A 836 -16.81 14.54 13.11
C ASN A 836 -17.90 15.39 13.80
N TYR A 837 -17.76 16.71 13.81
CA TYR A 837 -18.75 17.64 14.35
C TYR A 837 -20.06 17.59 13.53
N HIS A 838 -19.94 17.48 12.21
CA HIS A 838 -21.05 17.40 11.27
C HIS A 838 -21.82 16.07 11.36
N PHE A 839 -21.10 14.96 11.51
CA PHE A 839 -21.70 13.63 11.69
C PHE A 839 -22.49 13.51 13.01
N LEU A 840 -21.96 14.09 14.09
CA LEU A 840 -22.55 14.00 15.42
C LEU A 840 -23.86 14.80 15.51
N MET A 841 -23.91 16.04 15.00
CA MET A 841 -25.12 16.86 14.97
C MET A 841 -26.26 16.21 14.14
N ALA A 842 -25.94 15.59 13.01
CA ALA A 842 -26.92 14.89 12.19
C ALA A 842 -27.47 13.63 12.86
N LYS A 843 -26.60 12.85 13.52
CA LYS A 843 -26.98 11.65 14.27
C LYS A 843 -27.83 12.00 15.50
N LEU A 844 -27.45 13.05 16.24
CA LEU A 844 -28.22 13.60 17.35
C LEU A 844 -29.64 13.96 16.90
N ARG A 845 -29.76 14.68 15.78
CA ARG A 845 -31.06 15.04 15.21
C ARG A 845 -31.88 13.83 14.75
N SER A 846 -31.26 12.83 14.12
CA SER A 846 -31.92 11.58 13.72
C SER A 846 -32.48 10.82 14.94
N ARG A 847 -31.74 10.78 16.04
CA ARG A 847 -32.20 10.16 17.29
C ARG A 847 -33.39 10.94 17.89
N LEU A 848 -33.34 12.27 17.86
CA LEU A 848 -34.40 13.16 18.33
C LEU A 848 -35.69 13.11 17.49
N THR A 849 -35.60 12.80 16.20
CA THR A 849 -36.79 12.69 15.32
C THR A 849 -37.62 11.44 15.61
N GLY A 850 -37.01 10.39 16.18
CA GLY A 850 -37.71 9.18 16.63
C GLY A 850 -38.32 9.27 18.03
N LEU A 851 -38.16 10.39 18.73
CA LEU A 851 -38.59 10.56 20.14
C LEU A 851 -39.83 11.47 20.22
N GLN A 852 -40.94 10.91 20.73
CA GLN A 852 -42.23 11.56 21.00
C GLN A 852 -42.48 12.81 20.13
N PRO A 853 -43.00 12.64 18.89
CA PRO A 853 -43.12 13.71 17.90
C PRO A 853 -43.89 14.93 18.41
N ASN A 854 -44.83 14.71 19.32
CA ASN A 854 -45.78 15.72 19.79
C ASN A 854 -45.36 16.42 21.09
N ASN A 855 -44.18 16.13 21.65
CA ASN A 855 -43.70 16.83 22.85
C ASN A 855 -43.10 18.21 22.48
N PRO A 856 -43.60 19.34 23.03
CA PRO A 856 -43.14 20.68 22.71
C PRO A 856 -41.65 20.93 23.02
N GLU A 857 -41.13 20.37 24.11
CA GLU A 857 -39.71 20.52 24.45
C GLU A 857 -38.81 19.79 23.45
N HIS A 858 -39.22 18.59 23.03
CA HIS A 858 -38.50 17.84 22.00
C HIS A 858 -38.56 18.59 20.66
N ALA A 859 -39.66 19.28 20.37
CA ALA A 859 -39.79 20.12 19.18
C ALA A 859 -38.77 21.27 19.18
N ALA A 860 -38.61 21.95 20.33
CA ALA A 860 -37.63 23.02 20.50
C ALA A 860 -36.19 22.50 20.31
N VAL A 861 -35.80 21.40 20.96
CA VAL A 861 -34.46 20.81 20.81
C VAL A 861 -34.22 20.30 19.37
N ARG A 862 -35.25 19.75 18.71
CA ARG A 862 -35.17 19.33 17.29
C ARG A 862 -34.95 20.52 16.35
N LEU A 863 -35.61 21.65 16.61
CA LEU A 863 -35.47 22.87 15.82
C LEU A 863 -34.08 23.47 16.01
N GLU A 864 -33.64 23.61 17.26
CA GLU A 864 -32.30 24.12 17.61
C GLU A 864 -31.19 23.26 16.98
N THR A 865 -31.28 21.94 17.10
CA THR A 865 -30.30 21.00 16.49
C THR A 865 -30.35 21.07 14.95
N ARG A 866 -31.53 21.29 14.35
CA ARG A 866 -31.72 21.44 12.89
C ARG A 866 -31.00 22.68 12.36
N GLU A 867 -31.25 23.84 12.97
CA GLU A 867 -30.66 25.10 12.58
C GLU A 867 -29.13 25.08 12.72
N LYS A 868 -28.63 24.52 13.82
CA LYS A 868 -27.19 24.39 14.08
C LYS A 868 -26.50 23.43 13.11
N ALA A 869 -27.11 22.28 12.80
CA ALA A 869 -26.57 21.35 11.81
C ALA A 869 -26.45 21.99 10.42
N VAL A 870 -27.45 22.77 10.00
CA VAL A 870 -27.47 23.50 8.72
C VAL A 870 -26.40 24.60 8.70
N LYS A 871 -26.32 25.44 9.73
CA LYS A 871 -25.32 26.52 9.85
C LYS A 871 -23.90 25.96 9.76
N SER A 872 -23.66 24.80 10.37
CA SER A 872 -22.35 24.15 10.39
C SER A 872 -21.98 23.54 9.03
N LEU A 873 -22.94 22.91 8.33
CA LEU A 873 -22.74 22.41 6.96
C LEU A 873 -22.40 23.54 5.97
N ARG A 874 -22.99 24.74 6.14
CA ARG A 874 -22.64 25.94 5.35
C ARG A 874 -21.17 26.31 5.51
N LEU A 875 -20.67 26.34 6.75
CA LEU A 875 -19.29 26.73 7.06
C LEU A 875 -18.27 25.74 6.48
N ALA A 876 -18.52 24.43 6.63
CA ALA A 876 -17.63 23.39 6.12
C ALA A 876 -17.50 23.41 4.58
N LEU A 877 -18.61 23.67 3.88
CA LEU A 877 -18.59 23.82 2.42
C LEU A 877 -17.87 25.11 2.00
N ALA A 878 -18.03 26.21 2.74
CA ALA A 878 -17.31 27.46 2.48
C ALA A 878 -15.79 27.32 2.68
N GLN A 879 -15.35 26.42 3.57
CA GLN A 879 -13.94 26.15 3.85
C GLN A 879 -13.29 25.09 2.94
N GLY A 880 -14.00 24.59 1.93
CA GLY A 880 -13.39 23.84 0.83
C GLY A 880 -13.25 22.33 1.02
N TYR A 881 -14.07 21.69 1.86
CA TYR A 881 -14.22 20.23 1.88
C TYR A 881 -14.71 19.73 0.50
N LYS A 882 -13.76 19.40 -0.40
CA LYS A 882 -13.99 19.10 -1.83
C LYS A 882 -14.27 17.62 -2.13
N ASP A 883 -14.19 16.71 -1.17
CA ASP A 883 -14.49 15.28 -1.38
C ASP A 883 -15.95 14.96 -1.11
N GLY A 884 -16.77 15.38 -2.09
CA GLY A 884 -18.19 15.09 -2.18
C GLY A 884 -18.49 13.62 -2.45
N ARG A 885 -18.54 12.79 -1.40
CA ARG A 885 -19.59 11.77 -1.34
C ARG A 885 -20.92 12.55 -1.38
N PRO A 886 -21.90 12.20 -2.23
CA PRO A 886 -23.09 13.02 -2.38
C PRO A 886 -23.70 13.30 -1.00
N LEU A 887 -23.75 14.55 -0.56
CA LEU A 887 -24.31 14.90 0.76
C LEU A 887 -25.76 14.39 0.89
N GLY A 888 -26.48 14.26 -0.23
CA GLY A 888 -27.80 13.63 -0.29
C GLY A 888 -27.83 12.10 -0.21
N SER A 889 -26.71 11.39 -0.43
CA SER A 889 -26.65 9.93 -0.35
C SER A 889 -26.22 9.40 1.02
N LEU A 890 -25.81 10.28 1.94
CA LEU A 890 -25.47 9.89 3.31
C LEU A 890 -26.75 9.68 4.11
N SER A 891 -27.08 8.43 4.43
CA SER A 891 -28.29 8.06 5.18
C SER A 891 -28.45 8.80 6.51
N VAL A 892 -27.35 9.21 7.15
CA VAL A 892 -27.33 10.00 8.39
C VAL A 892 -27.85 11.43 8.20
N LEU A 893 -27.81 11.99 6.99
CA LEU A 893 -28.28 13.36 6.69
C LEU A 893 -29.74 13.40 6.23
N ARG A 894 -30.40 12.24 6.06
CA ARG A 894 -31.81 12.12 5.68
C ARG A 894 -32.76 13.03 6.50
N PRO A 895 -32.60 13.21 7.82
CA PRO A 895 -33.47 14.12 8.58
C PRO A 895 -33.36 15.60 8.16
N LEU A 896 -32.26 16.01 7.50
CA LEU A 896 -32.00 17.38 7.03
C LEU A 896 -32.54 17.64 5.62
N HIS A 897 -32.94 16.61 4.88
CA HIS A 897 -33.34 16.71 3.47
C HIS A 897 -34.50 17.70 3.24
N ASP A 898 -35.41 17.82 4.20
CA ASP A 898 -36.57 18.72 4.08
C ASP A 898 -36.28 20.18 4.49
N HIS A 899 -35.08 20.49 4.99
CA HIS A 899 -34.76 21.87 5.36
C HIS A 899 -34.45 22.71 4.11
N PRO A 900 -35.07 23.90 3.94
CA PRO A 900 -34.90 24.74 2.76
C PRO A 900 -33.42 25.03 2.44
N ASP A 901 -32.65 25.37 3.46
CA ASP A 901 -31.22 25.65 3.31
C ASP A 901 -30.40 24.42 2.91
N PHE A 902 -30.78 23.23 3.36
CA PHE A 902 -30.09 22.00 3.00
C PHE A 902 -30.35 21.65 1.53
N LYS A 903 -31.59 21.84 1.05
CA LYS A 903 -31.94 21.72 -0.37
C LYS A 903 -31.15 22.71 -1.23
N ALA A 904 -31.03 23.97 -0.78
CA ALA A 904 -30.25 24.99 -1.46
C ALA A 904 -28.74 24.66 -1.52
N LEU A 905 -28.19 24.07 -0.45
CA LEU A 905 -26.79 23.63 -0.40
C LEU A 905 -26.50 22.45 -1.36
N ILE A 906 -27.38 21.45 -1.42
CA ILE A 906 -27.26 20.34 -2.39
C ILE A 906 -27.33 20.86 -3.83
N ALA A 907 -28.29 21.73 -4.13
CA ALA A 907 -28.44 22.31 -5.46
C ALA A 907 -27.20 23.11 -5.91
N LYS A 908 -26.52 23.78 -4.97
CA LYS A 908 -25.27 24.51 -5.24
C LYS A 908 -24.09 23.55 -5.50
N ALA A 909 -23.96 22.50 -4.70
CA ALA A 909 -22.90 21.49 -4.87
C ALA A 909 -23.03 20.68 -6.18
N ASP A 910 -24.26 20.35 -6.60
CA ASP A 910 -24.51 19.67 -7.87
C ASP A 910 -24.22 20.56 -9.10
N LYS A 911 -24.39 21.88 -8.98
CA LYS A 911 -24.00 22.85 -10.02
C LYS A 911 -22.48 22.94 -10.19
N ASP A 912 -21.72 22.92 -9.08
CA ASP A 912 -20.25 22.96 -9.14
C ASP A 912 -19.64 21.64 -9.67
N LYS A 913 -20.31 20.50 -9.51
CA LYS A 913 -19.94 19.21 -10.14
C LYS A 913 -20.08 19.21 -11.67
N LYS A 914 -20.93 20.06 -12.25
CA LYS A 914 -21.04 20.23 -13.71
C LYS A 914 -19.96 21.17 -14.28
N ARG A 915 -19.22 21.87 -13.42
CA ARG A 915 -18.19 22.88 -13.78
C ARG A 915 -16.75 22.37 -13.67
N LYS A 916 -16.54 21.20 -13.07
CA LYS A 916 -15.28 20.43 -13.05
C LYS A 916 -15.46 19.16 -13.86
#